data_AF-A0A7W1PSG5-F1
#
_entry.id   AF-A0A7W1PSG5-F1
#
_cell.length_a   1.000
_cell.length_b   1.000
_cell.length_c   1.000
_cell.angle_alpha   90.00
_cell.angle_beta   90.00
_cell.angle_gamma   90.00
#
_symmetry.space_group_name_H-M   'P 1'
#
loop_
_entity.id
_entity.type
_entity.pdbx_description
1 polymer ?
#
loop_
_entity_poly.entity_id
_entity_poly.type
_entity_poly.pdbx_seq_one_letter_code
_entity_poly.pdbx_strand_id
1 'polypeptide(L)'
;MEGHGTGTMAGDHAEFNGLKLGYGETEQKQYCALGSVKSMIGHTKSAAGAASVLKVAMALNNAILPPTIKVKKPNQKLNIEDSPFYLNTTARPWIHDEATSRKAGVSSMGFGGTNFHVVMEEYDKKYNCPDKVYKAGRELLLFSGSNQAEITAALTQLINGGTSQDLVQLAKSTQAKFNSQDTVRLAIYGETMEEVFKWSEHTIAELAKKVSKLEINNSVFYSEEKPAGNVAFLFSGQGSQYVNMGADLLMQYNVALSPWNKVSTMKLDPNKRLNNVVYPIPVFTDSEKQVQTNLLVDTKWAQPAIGALAMSHLNLLNQLNVVPSVVGGHSYGEVAALFAAGIITSQEDLINISRKRGELMAAASKEKGAMTAVIASSKVVADLLKKAKTKVVIANVNSPHQTVITGTFDAIEQIEKEIEHSGIRFTRLNVSTAFHSELVAGSSVAFETYLKKITFGKAKMPVYSNTTATHYPKKSTGYAKVLANQLAAPVQFEKQVESMYAEGVSVFLEVGPGKVLGNFVKDILKDKPHTAISMDGGKNLNSKDSFWGAIGHLAVTGIPVSFEEIWKGIDDNKKVVALKESSVATVKINGANYGKPYPPVGGFNSLPKPNAEIVVVPQMEMQTVNAVNNQNSVVPVQQKPQQVITNQKTAPPRIESRTNINNTTSQKSMSGVNNQWLSAFQEIQKNTLDAQKSFQETLAESHRMFLETSQAAFQHLGNLSGNNASFQNGAPPYLKAAAQIHAVSQPQAVAERVVEKPQMVQAVVVAPMVVVPQVQAAVAAAGIDFEETLLSIVSDKTGYPKEILDLSMDLESGLGIDSIKRVEILSALQEEFPALKSVDKAKLAAMNTLAEILDFSKSTSPQPVNGVVQQAVVAPVATSAVSENFQDTMLQIVAEKTGYPKEILDLTTDLESGLGIDSIKRVEILSALQEVFPELKNVDKAKLAAMNTLGEILSFSKGNAPTSQAAAPVAINGSAVSHGDMKDTMMQIVAEKTGYPKEILDLETDLESGLGIDSIKRVEILSALQEVFPQLKNVDKAKLAAMNTLGEILSFSNSSDLTDVGGVSAVQEKKFLPSGNIFRYIVSRAPIADNGFGYTSWKKADILYILEDDLGVAKQLEKLFGAIGEKPKVVSILPESAAYVINLIQNNQINKFSSHKKRDKQLSLSLFLQVKSVICL
;
A
#
# COMPACT_ATOMS: atom_id res chain seq x y z
N MET A 1 8.70 -0.12 -7.30
CA MET A 1 7.80 -0.12 -8.47
C MET A 1 6.37 0.05 -7.99
N GLU A 2 5.73 1.15 -8.40
CA GLU A 2 4.29 1.36 -8.26
C GLU A 2 3.65 1.01 -9.60
N GLY A 3 3.03 -0.17 -9.67
CA GLY A 3 2.39 -0.68 -10.88
C GLY A 3 1.02 -0.04 -11.11
N HIS A 4 0.54 -0.13 -12.35
CA HIS A 4 -0.83 0.18 -12.68
C HIS A 4 -1.78 -0.77 -11.92
N GLY A 5 -1.47 -2.06 -11.85
CA GLY A 5 -2.01 -3.06 -10.90
C GLY A 5 -3.48 -2.87 -10.55
N THR A 6 -4.37 -3.32 -11.43
CA THR A 6 -5.83 -3.16 -11.31
C THR A 6 -6.50 -4.32 -10.59
N GLY A 7 -5.78 -5.42 -10.33
CA GLY A 7 -6.36 -6.65 -9.78
C GLY A 7 -6.98 -7.54 -10.86
N THR A 8 -6.74 -7.24 -12.15
CA THR A 8 -7.30 -8.01 -13.26
C THR A 8 -6.31 -9.10 -13.68
N MET A 9 -6.76 -10.36 -13.78
CA MET A 9 -5.85 -11.50 -14.03
C MET A 9 -5.03 -11.35 -15.32
N ALA A 10 -5.61 -10.80 -16.38
CA ALA A 10 -4.92 -10.54 -17.63
C ALA A 10 -4.04 -9.28 -17.57
N GLY A 11 -4.56 -8.17 -17.00
CA GLY A 11 -3.85 -6.88 -16.95
C GLY A 11 -2.63 -6.92 -16.04
N ASP A 12 -2.76 -7.47 -14.83
CA ASP A 12 -1.64 -7.60 -13.88
C ASP A 12 -0.55 -8.54 -14.43
N HIS A 13 -0.93 -9.60 -15.15
CA HIS A 13 0.03 -10.50 -15.82
C HIS A 13 0.71 -9.84 -17.03
N ALA A 14 -0.01 -9.06 -17.82
CA ALA A 14 0.55 -8.30 -18.93
C ALA A 14 1.53 -7.21 -18.44
N GLU A 15 1.14 -6.43 -17.42
CA GLU A 15 2.03 -5.46 -16.79
C GLU A 15 3.27 -6.14 -16.21
N PHE A 16 3.12 -7.22 -15.44
CA PHE A 16 4.26 -7.88 -14.80
C PHE A 16 5.29 -8.42 -15.81
N ASN A 17 4.84 -8.96 -16.95
CA ASN A 17 5.75 -9.38 -18.01
C ASN A 17 6.38 -8.18 -18.73
N GLY A 18 5.65 -7.08 -18.94
CA GLY A 18 6.21 -5.82 -19.42
C GLY A 18 7.26 -5.22 -18.48
N LEU A 19 7.06 -5.34 -17.17
CA LEU A 19 8.02 -4.91 -16.14
C LEU A 19 9.28 -5.78 -16.12
N LYS A 20 9.15 -7.12 -16.29
CA LYS A 20 10.32 -8.00 -16.48
C LYS A 20 11.11 -7.63 -17.73
N LEU A 21 10.45 -7.40 -18.86
CA LEU A 21 11.11 -6.95 -20.10
C LEU A 21 11.80 -5.58 -19.93
N GLY A 22 11.18 -4.64 -19.23
CA GLY A 22 11.74 -3.30 -18.98
C GLY A 22 12.90 -3.25 -17.98
N TYR A 23 13.01 -4.22 -17.06
CA TYR A 23 14.14 -4.35 -16.13
C TYR A 23 15.28 -5.21 -16.70
N GLY A 24 15.00 -6.03 -17.72
CA GLY A 24 15.98 -6.89 -18.37
C GLY A 24 16.36 -8.13 -17.55
N GLU A 25 17.35 -8.87 -18.06
CA GLU A 25 17.91 -10.02 -17.34
C GLU A 25 18.85 -9.56 -16.22
N THR A 26 18.70 -10.14 -15.04
CA THR A 26 19.54 -9.86 -13.86
C THR A 26 19.61 -11.09 -12.96
N GLU A 27 20.80 -11.38 -12.44
CA GLU A 27 21.01 -12.45 -11.45
C GLU A 27 20.39 -12.08 -10.09
N GLN A 28 20.15 -10.79 -9.84
CA GLN A 28 19.59 -10.32 -8.57
C GLN A 28 18.06 -10.46 -8.58
N LYS A 29 17.56 -11.43 -7.81
CA LYS A 29 16.12 -11.67 -7.60
C LYS A 29 15.56 -10.87 -6.42
N GLN A 30 14.25 -10.63 -6.44
CA GLN A 30 13.43 -10.09 -5.34
C GLN A 30 13.99 -8.85 -4.61
N TYR A 31 14.51 -7.87 -5.35
CA TYR A 31 15.08 -6.64 -4.77
C TYR A 31 14.21 -5.39 -4.97
N CYS A 32 13.32 -5.38 -5.96
CA CYS A 32 12.42 -4.27 -6.23
C CYS A 32 11.04 -4.51 -5.61
N ALA A 33 10.64 -3.68 -4.64
CA ALA A 33 9.28 -3.70 -4.10
C ALA A 33 8.25 -3.41 -5.19
N LEU A 34 7.26 -4.28 -5.37
CA LEU A 34 6.11 -4.10 -6.25
C LEU A 34 4.84 -3.87 -5.43
N GLY A 35 4.00 -2.95 -5.88
CA GLY A 35 2.73 -2.60 -5.25
C GLY A 35 1.85 -1.69 -6.11
N SER A 36 0.64 -1.39 -5.64
CA SER A 36 -0.31 -0.46 -6.29
C SER A 36 -1.18 0.24 -5.25
N VAL A 37 -1.35 1.56 -5.38
CA VAL A 37 -2.25 2.40 -4.57
C VAL A 37 -3.72 1.96 -4.70
N LYS A 38 -4.09 1.32 -5.82
CA LYS A 38 -5.48 0.87 -6.07
C LYS A 38 -5.94 -0.21 -5.09
N SER A 39 -5.00 -0.95 -4.48
CA SER A 39 -5.31 -1.86 -3.36
C SER A 39 -5.94 -1.12 -2.18
N MET A 40 -5.46 0.09 -1.89
CA MET A 40 -5.86 0.94 -0.75
C MET A 40 -7.16 1.70 -1.07
N ILE A 41 -7.17 2.48 -2.14
CA ILE A 41 -8.22 3.49 -2.43
C ILE A 41 -9.14 3.13 -3.62
N GLY A 42 -8.99 1.93 -4.19
CA GLY A 42 -9.67 1.53 -5.43
C GLY A 42 -9.07 2.20 -6.68
N HIS A 43 -9.66 1.92 -7.84
CA HIS A 43 -9.22 2.57 -9.09
C HIS A 43 -9.94 3.91 -9.28
N THR A 44 -9.26 5.00 -8.96
CA THR A 44 -9.74 6.40 -9.10
C THR A 44 -9.84 6.91 -10.56
N LYS A 45 -10.13 6.00 -11.51
CA LYS A 45 -10.22 6.22 -12.96
C LYS A 45 -9.14 7.19 -13.49
N SER A 46 -9.51 8.38 -13.95
CA SER A 46 -8.59 9.40 -14.49
C SER A 46 -7.55 9.92 -13.49
N ALA A 47 -7.85 9.93 -12.19
CA ALA A 47 -6.93 10.38 -11.15
C ALA A 47 -5.92 9.30 -10.70
N ALA A 48 -5.96 8.09 -11.28
CA ALA A 48 -5.14 6.97 -10.84
C ALA A 48 -3.63 7.23 -10.97
N GLY A 49 -3.19 7.87 -12.06
CA GLY A 49 -1.77 8.23 -12.23
C GLY A 49 -1.31 9.23 -11.17
N ALA A 50 -2.12 10.26 -10.89
CA ALA A 50 -1.82 11.26 -9.86
C ALA A 50 -1.77 10.66 -8.44
N ALA A 51 -2.68 9.74 -8.12
CA ALA A 51 -2.67 9.02 -6.84
C ALA A 51 -1.43 8.14 -6.68
N SER A 52 -0.98 7.46 -7.75
CA SER A 52 0.24 6.65 -7.75
C SER A 52 1.51 7.51 -7.62
N VAL A 53 1.58 8.66 -8.30
CA VAL A 53 2.65 9.66 -8.13
C VAL A 53 2.67 10.22 -6.70
N LEU A 54 1.51 10.53 -6.12
CA LEU A 54 1.40 11.01 -4.73
C LEU A 54 1.90 9.95 -3.73
N LYS A 55 1.49 8.69 -3.89
CA LYS A 55 1.99 7.57 -3.07
C LYS A 55 3.52 7.45 -3.15
N VAL A 56 4.11 7.56 -4.34
CA VAL A 56 5.58 7.46 -4.51
C VAL A 56 6.30 8.70 -3.97
N ALA A 57 5.77 9.91 -4.16
CA ALA A 57 6.31 11.12 -3.54
C ALA A 57 6.34 11.01 -2.02
N MET A 58 5.25 10.52 -1.42
CA MET A 58 5.17 10.27 0.03
C MET A 58 6.08 9.13 0.48
N ALA A 59 6.23 8.05 -0.31
CA ALA A 59 7.14 6.94 0.00
C ALA A 59 8.61 7.38 0.02
N LEU A 60 9.03 8.19 -0.97
CA LEU A 60 10.37 8.77 -1.05
C LEU A 60 10.61 9.76 0.09
N ASN A 61 9.73 10.77 0.28
CA ASN A 61 9.86 11.78 1.33
C ASN A 61 9.93 11.17 2.74
N ASN A 62 9.13 10.13 3.01
CA ASN A 62 9.08 9.51 4.32
C ASN A 62 10.07 8.33 4.48
N ALA A 63 10.86 7.98 3.46
CA ALA A 63 11.77 6.84 3.50
C ALA A 63 11.08 5.51 3.89
N ILE A 64 9.86 5.28 3.40
CA ILE A 64 9.01 4.12 3.71
C ILE A 64 8.62 3.41 2.42
N LEU A 65 8.61 2.08 2.43
CA LEU A 65 7.92 1.26 1.44
C LEU A 65 6.49 1.00 1.95
N PRO A 66 5.44 1.64 1.38
CA PRO A 66 4.07 1.41 1.81
C PRO A 66 3.62 -0.01 1.46
N PRO A 67 2.63 -0.57 2.18
CA PRO A 67 2.09 -1.88 1.87
C PRO A 67 1.36 -1.89 0.51
N THR A 68 0.90 -3.07 0.11
CA THR A 68 -0.12 -3.29 -0.91
C THR A 68 -1.04 -4.36 -0.37
N ILE A 69 -2.27 -3.94 -0.06
CA ILE A 69 -3.22 -4.71 0.74
C ILE A 69 -4.07 -5.64 -0.14
N LYS A 70 -4.94 -6.44 0.48
CA LYS A 70 -5.83 -7.43 -0.21
C LYS A 70 -5.08 -8.56 -0.95
N VAL A 71 -3.77 -8.70 -0.73
CA VAL A 71 -2.95 -9.81 -1.26
C VAL A 71 -2.90 -10.96 -0.24
N LYS A 72 -3.57 -12.09 -0.53
CA LYS A 72 -3.47 -13.33 0.29
C LYS A 72 -2.24 -14.18 -0.07
N LYS A 73 -1.90 -14.26 -1.37
CA LYS A 73 -0.70 -14.90 -1.92
C LYS A 73 -0.39 -14.32 -3.31
N PRO A 74 0.85 -14.41 -3.83
CA PRO A 74 1.14 -14.07 -5.22
C PRO A 74 0.40 -14.98 -6.21
N ASN A 75 0.13 -14.49 -7.41
CA ASN A 75 -0.34 -15.34 -8.51
C ASN A 75 0.84 -16.14 -9.06
N GLN A 76 0.78 -17.48 -8.94
CA GLN A 76 1.85 -18.39 -9.37
C GLN A 76 2.24 -18.23 -10.85
N LYS A 77 1.32 -17.80 -11.73
CA LYS A 77 1.61 -17.56 -13.16
C LYS A 77 2.60 -16.41 -13.40
N LEU A 78 2.88 -15.57 -12.41
CA LEU A 78 3.88 -14.51 -12.51
C LEU A 78 5.32 -15.05 -12.43
N ASN A 79 5.51 -16.13 -11.65
CA ASN A 79 6.80 -16.58 -11.10
C ASN A 79 7.61 -15.39 -10.56
N ILE A 80 7.14 -14.81 -9.46
CA ILE A 80 7.71 -13.58 -8.89
C ILE A 80 9.00 -13.86 -8.12
N GLU A 81 9.14 -15.07 -7.62
CA GLU A 81 10.28 -15.64 -6.92
C GLU A 81 11.54 -15.64 -7.79
N ASP A 82 11.40 -15.93 -9.09
CA ASP A 82 12.49 -15.85 -10.08
C ASP A 82 12.67 -14.46 -10.72
N SER A 83 11.97 -13.43 -10.26
CA SER A 83 11.95 -12.09 -10.86
C SER A 83 12.75 -11.05 -10.08
N PRO A 84 12.99 -9.85 -10.64
CA PRO A 84 13.50 -8.69 -9.89
C PRO A 84 12.62 -8.25 -8.72
N PHE A 85 11.34 -8.65 -8.69
CA PHE A 85 10.28 -8.05 -7.88
C PHE A 85 9.87 -8.91 -6.67
N TYR A 86 9.25 -8.27 -5.68
CA TYR A 86 8.47 -8.94 -4.63
C TYR A 86 7.26 -8.09 -4.25
N LEU A 87 6.15 -8.71 -3.83
CA LEU A 87 4.97 -7.97 -3.36
C LEU A 87 5.22 -7.41 -1.96
N ASN A 88 5.26 -6.09 -1.81
CA ASN A 88 5.48 -5.46 -0.51
C ASN A 88 4.15 -5.31 0.24
N THR A 89 3.71 -6.36 0.94
CA THR A 89 2.40 -6.39 1.63
C THR A 89 2.38 -5.70 3.00
N THR A 90 3.53 -5.39 3.60
CA THR A 90 3.64 -4.69 4.89
C THR A 90 4.38 -3.34 4.76
N ALA A 91 4.08 -2.38 5.63
CA ALA A 91 4.86 -1.15 5.74
C ALA A 91 6.28 -1.48 6.26
N ARG A 92 7.32 -1.04 5.55
CA ARG A 92 8.72 -1.36 5.87
C ARG A 92 9.63 -0.13 5.69
N PRO A 93 10.68 0.04 6.51
CA PRO A 93 11.64 1.14 6.34
C PRO A 93 12.43 0.97 5.05
N TRP A 94 12.53 2.03 4.25
CA TRP A 94 13.25 2.03 2.98
C TRP A 94 14.74 2.33 3.21
N ILE A 95 15.43 1.34 3.77
CA ILE A 95 16.88 1.36 4.01
C ILE A 95 17.62 1.32 2.66
N HIS A 96 18.66 2.15 2.51
CA HIS A 96 19.53 2.18 1.31
C HIS A 96 20.96 2.62 1.66
N ASP A 97 21.88 2.46 0.70
CA ASP A 97 23.22 3.03 0.75
C ASP A 97 23.15 4.56 0.59
N GLU A 98 23.67 5.31 1.57
CA GLU A 98 23.67 6.79 1.58
C GLU A 98 24.49 7.42 0.44
N ALA A 99 25.33 6.66 -0.27
CA ALA A 99 25.94 7.10 -1.53
C ALA A 99 24.89 7.19 -2.66
N THR A 100 23.91 6.30 -2.68
CA THR A 100 22.82 6.23 -3.67
C THR A 100 21.58 7.05 -3.24
N SER A 101 20.59 7.20 -4.12
CA SER A 101 19.28 7.83 -3.83
C SER A 101 18.18 6.78 -3.95
N ARG A 102 17.09 6.87 -3.17
CA ARG A 102 15.91 6.03 -3.42
C ARG A 102 15.27 6.42 -4.76
N LYS A 103 14.82 5.42 -5.53
CA LYS A 103 14.14 5.60 -6.82
C LYS A 103 12.95 4.66 -6.97
N ALA A 104 11.90 5.10 -7.66
CA ALA A 104 10.76 4.26 -8.01
C ALA A 104 10.16 4.65 -9.37
N GLY A 105 9.86 3.66 -10.20
CA GLY A 105 8.95 3.80 -11.34
C GLY A 105 7.49 3.80 -10.90
N VAL A 106 6.67 4.58 -11.58
CA VAL A 106 5.19 4.66 -11.50
C VAL A 106 4.62 4.35 -12.87
N SER A 107 3.71 3.37 -12.97
CA SER A 107 2.99 3.04 -14.21
C SER A 107 1.51 3.41 -14.11
N SER A 108 0.95 3.94 -15.20
CA SER A 108 -0.51 4.06 -15.37
C SER A 108 -0.91 3.83 -16.82
N MET A 109 -1.79 2.85 -17.02
CA MET A 109 -2.28 2.41 -18.33
C MET A 109 -3.73 2.86 -18.51
N GLY A 110 -4.07 3.40 -19.68
CA GLY A 110 -5.44 3.78 -20.04
C GLY A 110 -6.13 2.65 -20.81
N PHE A 111 -7.45 2.49 -20.61
CA PHE A 111 -8.25 1.50 -21.35
C PHE A 111 -8.11 1.64 -22.88
N GLY A 112 -8.00 2.88 -23.39
CA GLY A 112 -7.73 3.18 -24.80
C GLY A 112 -6.29 2.93 -25.26
N GLY A 113 -5.47 2.18 -24.51
CA GLY A 113 -4.10 1.80 -24.88
C GLY A 113 -3.01 2.82 -24.58
N THR A 114 -3.35 4.06 -24.20
CA THR A 114 -2.36 5.09 -23.84
C THR A 114 -1.69 4.78 -22.50
N ASN A 115 -0.39 4.49 -22.53
CA ASN A 115 0.39 4.06 -21.36
C ASN A 115 1.42 5.11 -20.96
N PHE A 116 1.46 5.44 -19.66
CA PHE A 116 2.40 6.38 -19.08
C PHE A 116 3.29 5.68 -18.04
N HIS A 117 4.58 6.01 -18.05
CA HIS A 117 5.53 5.61 -17.01
C HIS A 117 6.40 6.80 -16.59
N VAL A 118 6.64 6.95 -15.29
CA VAL A 118 7.45 8.03 -14.71
C VAL A 118 8.42 7.43 -13.71
N VAL A 119 9.71 7.76 -13.80
CA VAL A 119 10.70 7.43 -12.77
C VAL A 119 10.88 8.62 -11.85
N MET A 120 10.74 8.39 -10.54
CA MET A 120 10.90 9.38 -9.48
C MET A 120 12.12 9.04 -8.63
N GLU A 121 12.82 10.07 -8.17
CA GLU A 121 14.02 9.98 -7.33
C GLU A 121 13.85 10.87 -6.09
N GLU A 122 14.49 10.49 -5.00
CA GLU A 122 14.55 11.26 -3.76
C GLU A 122 15.22 12.64 -3.96
N TYR A 123 14.72 13.65 -3.24
CA TYR A 123 15.25 15.02 -3.30
C TYR A 123 16.59 15.16 -2.55
N ASP A 124 17.34 16.25 -2.77
CA ASP A 124 18.73 16.40 -2.27
C ASP A 124 18.86 16.13 -0.77
N LYS A 125 19.83 15.29 -0.41
CA LYS A 125 20.19 14.80 0.93
C LYS A 125 20.52 15.91 1.94
N LYS A 126 20.70 17.15 1.47
CA LYS A 126 20.86 18.35 2.30
C LYS A 126 19.55 18.91 2.83
N TYR A 127 18.41 18.55 2.23
CA TYR A 127 17.10 18.93 2.73
C TYR A 127 16.72 18.02 3.90
N ASN A 128 17.23 18.35 5.09
CA ASN A 128 16.72 17.80 6.34
C ASN A 128 15.25 18.24 6.50
N CYS A 129 14.34 17.45 5.91
CA CYS A 129 12.96 17.42 6.36
C CYS A 129 12.99 17.09 7.87
N PRO A 130 12.20 17.79 8.72
CA PRO A 130 12.09 17.44 10.13
C PRO A 130 11.80 15.95 10.32
N ASP A 131 12.22 15.38 11.45
CA ASP A 131 11.73 14.07 11.86
C ASP A 131 10.18 14.09 11.87
N LYS A 132 9.55 12.95 11.53
CA LYS A 132 8.24 12.95 10.84
C LYS A 132 7.05 13.10 11.79
N VAL A 133 7.08 14.08 12.69
CA VAL A 133 6.07 14.37 13.72
C VAL A 133 4.77 14.98 13.12
N TYR A 134 4.43 14.63 11.88
CA TYR A 134 3.11 14.87 11.31
C TYR A 134 2.14 13.79 11.79
N LYS A 135 1.84 13.87 13.10
CA LYS A 135 1.14 12.88 13.95
C LYS A 135 1.93 11.59 14.15
N ALA A 136 2.45 11.39 15.36
CA ALA A 136 3.06 10.14 15.80
C ALA A 136 2.00 9.03 16.07
N GLY A 137 0.73 9.26 15.74
CA GLY A 137 -0.41 8.47 16.21
C GLY A 137 -0.73 8.83 17.65
N ARG A 138 0.10 8.32 18.57
CA ARG A 138 0.04 8.61 20.01
C ARG A 138 1.12 9.62 20.40
N GLU A 139 0.72 10.67 21.12
CA GLU A 139 1.57 11.79 21.53
C GLU A 139 1.81 11.80 23.05
N LEU A 140 2.99 12.27 23.48
CA LEU A 140 3.39 12.35 24.89
C LEU A 140 3.16 13.75 25.47
N LEU A 141 2.30 13.86 26.47
CA LEU A 141 2.08 15.08 27.26
C LEU A 141 2.84 14.95 28.59
N LEU A 142 3.51 16.03 28.99
CA LEU A 142 4.29 16.08 30.23
C LEU A 142 3.87 17.27 31.12
N PHE A 143 3.58 17.00 32.38
CA PHE A 143 3.22 18.02 33.37
C PHE A 143 4.12 17.89 34.60
N SER A 144 4.48 19.02 35.20
CA SER A 144 5.26 19.05 36.44
C SER A 144 4.78 20.21 37.33
N GLY A 145 5.10 20.14 38.62
CA GLY A 145 4.74 21.20 39.57
C GLY A 145 5.24 20.94 40.99
N SER A 146 4.96 21.90 41.88
CA SER A 146 5.42 21.87 43.27
C SER A 146 4.61 20.91 44.15
N ASN A 147 3.39 20.54 43.73
CA ASN A 147 2.43 19.72 44.49
C ASN A 147 1.33 19.12 43.58
N GLN A 148 0.56 18.16 44.11
CA GLN A 148 -0.58 17.51 43.41
C GLN A 148 -1.60 18.49 42.81
N ALA A 149 -1.90 19.61 43.49
CA ALA A 149 -3.00 20.49 43.09
C ALA A 149 -2.69 21.25 41.79
N GLU A 150 -1.42 21.56 41.51
CA GLU A 150 -0.99 22.14 40.23
C GLU A 150 -1.23 21.17 39.05
N ILE A 151 -0.96 19.88 39.23
CA ILE A 151 -1.24 18.84 38.22
C ILE A 151 -2.75 18.68 38.02
N THR A 152 -3.52 18.54 39.10
CA THR A 152 -4.98 18.44 39.04
C THR A 152 -5.61 19.67 38.37
N ALA A 153 -5.10 20.88 38.64
CA ALA A 153 -5.55 22.09 37.97
C ALA A 153 -5.20 22.10 36.47
N ALA A 154 -3.98 21.70 36.09
CA ALA A 154 -3.57 21.63 34.69
C ALA A 154 -4.40 20.61 33.88
N LEU A 155 -4.67 19.44 34.46
CA LEU A 155 -5.55 18.42 33.85
C LEU A 155 -7.00 18.89 33.76
N THR A 156 -7.51 19.58 34.78
CA THR A 156 -8.86 20.16 34.76
C THR A 156 -8.97 21.27 33.70
N GLN A 157 -7.95 22.11 33.55
CA GLN A 157 -7.89 23.13 32.49
C GLN A 157 -7.82 22.50 31.09
N LEU A 158 -7.10 21.38 30.94
CA LEU A 158 -7.02 20.63 29.69
C LEU A 158 -8.40 20.08 29.27
N ILE A 159 -9.10 19.39 30.17
CA ILE A 159 -10.45 18.88 29.94
C ILE A 159 -11.41 20.03 29.57
N ASN A 160 -11.40 21.12 30.35
CA ASN A 160 -12.23 22.30 30.11
C ASN A 160 -11.88 23.07 28.82
N GLY A 161 -10.69 22.86 28.23
CA GLY A 161 -10.28 23.44 26.95
C GLY A 161 -10.94 22.76 25.73
N GLY A 162 -11.48 21.56 25.91
CA GLY A 162 -12.16 20.79 24.87
C GLY A 162 -11.26 20.34 23.72
N THR A 163 -11.84 19.61 22.77
CA THR A 163 -11.13 18.97 21.65
C THR A 163 -10.69 19.94 20.53
N SER A 164 -10.74 21.25 20.79
CA SER A 164 -10.38 22.31 19.83
C SER A 164 -8.88 22.50 19.63
N GLN A 165 -8.05 21.92 20.51
CA GLN A 165 -6.60 21.99 20.46
C GLN A 165 -6.01 20.85 19.63
N ASP A 166 -4.98 21.14 18.83
CA ASP A 166 -4.21 20.10 18.15
C ASP A 166 -3.29 19.37 19.16
N LEU A 167 -3.39 18.04 19.19
CA LEU A 167 -2.71 17.19 20.16
C LEU A 167 -1.17 17.27 20.05
N VAL A 168 -0.63 17.49 18.84
CA VAL A 168 0.82 17.61 18.60
C VAL A 168 1.33 18.94 19.16
N GLN A 169 0.59 20.03 18.94
CA GLN A 169 0.86 21.34 19.53
C GLN A 169 0.75 21.31 21.06
N LEU A 170 -0.23 20.60 21.61
CA LEU A 170 -0.37 20.40 23.04
C LEU A 170 0.82 19.63 23.63
N ALA A 171 1.22 18.51 23.01
CA ALA A 171 2.40 17.73 23.39
C ALA A 171 3.68 18.59 23.38
N LYS A 172 3.94 19.31 22.29
CA LYS A 172 5.08 20.26 22.21
C LYS A 172 5.02 21.32 23.33
N SER A 173 3.86 21.92 23.57
CA SER A 173 3.69 22.99 24.57
C SER A 173 3.76 22.53 26.03
N THR A 174 3.52 21.25 26.30
CA THR A 174 3.61 20.64 27.64
C THR A 174 5.04 20.16 27.90
N GLN A 175 5.63 19.43 26.96
CA GLN A 175 7.05 19.07 26.97
C GLN A 175 7.99 20.28 27.12
N ALA A 176 7.70 21.41 26.46
CA ALA A 176 8.49 22.64 26.57
C ALA A 176 8.35 23.40 27.91
N LYS A 177 7.38 23.02 28.77
CA LYS A 177 7.18 23.59 30.12
C LYS A 177 7.63 22.65 31.23
N PHE A 178 7.84 21.37 30.91
CA PHE A 178 8.13 20.32 31.88
C PHE A 178 9.50 20.50 32.54
N ASN A 179 9.54 20.48 33.87
CA ASN A 179 10.79 20.44 34.63
C ASN A 179 10.93 19.11 35.39
N SER A 180 11.93 18.33 35.00
CA SER A 180 12.33 17.08 35.67
C SER A 180 12.64 17.23 37.18
N GLN A 181 13.02 18.43 37.64
CA GLN A 181 13.45 18.66 39.02
C GLN A 181 12.32 19.15 39.96
N ASP A 182 11.10 19.33 39.45
CA ASP A 182 9.93 19.69 40.27
C ASP A 182 9.56 18.56 41.26
N THR A 183 8.77 18.87 42.30
CA THR A 183 8.34 17.87 43.29
C THR A 183 7.53 16.74 42.65
N VAL A 184 6.55 17.10 41.84
CA VAL A 184 5.61 16.15 41.23
C VAL A 184 5.71 16.18 39.71
N ARG A 185 5.65 15.01 39.08
CA ARG A 185 5.75 14.84 37.62
C ARG A 185 4.70 13.85 37.12
N LEU A 186 4.14 14.14 35.96
CA LEU A 186 3.13 13.35 35.26
C LEU A 186 3.48 13.23 33.77
N ALA A 187 3.33 12.02 33.23
CA ALA A 187 3.29 11.74 31.80
C ALA A 187 1.94 11.12 31.44
N ILE A 188 1.32 11.59 30.35
CA ILE A 188 0.14 10.96 29.73
C ILE A 188 0.47 10.69 28.26
N TYR A 189 0.15 9.50 27.77
CA TYR A 189 0.42 9.06 26.40
C TYR A 189 -0.87 8.54 25.74
N GLY A 190 -1.39 9.27 24.73
CA GLY A 190 -2.70 9.01 24.13
C GLY A 190 -2.77 9.33 22.63
N GLU A 191 -3.71 8.69 21.93
CA GLU A 191 -3.92 8.82 20.48
C GLU A 191 -4.84 9.98 20.08
N THR A 192 -5.81 10.29 20.94
CA THR A 192 -6.81 11.34 20.71
C THR A 192 -7.01 12.19 21.95
N MET A 193 -7.60 13.37 21.78
CA MET A 193 -7.94 14.26 22.91
C MET A 193 -8.92 13.59 23.87
N GLU A 194 -9.85 12.78 23.36
CA GLU A 194 -10.82 12.02 24.16
C GLU A 194 -10.16 10.91 24.99
N GLU A 195 -9.10 10.28 24.48
CA GLU A 195 -8.30 9.32 25.26
C GLU A 195 -7.48 10.04 26.35
N VAL A 196 -6.84 11.16 25.99
CA VAL A 196 -6.09 12.00 26.94
C VAL A 196 -6.99 12.56 28.03
N PHE A 197 -8.24 12.94 27.73
CA PHE A 197 -9.22 13.37 28.73
C PHE A 197 -9.58 12.24 29.70
N LYS A 198 -9.89 11.03 29.21
CA LYS A 198 -10.15 9.86 30.07
C LYS A 198 -8.97 9.54 30.99
N TRP A 199 -7.74 9.60 30.48
CA TRP A 199 -6.55 9.45 31.32
C TRP A 199 -6.37 10.60 32.31
N SER A 200 -6.73 11.82 31.95
CA SER A 200 -6.72 12.99 32.83
C SER A 200 -7.73 12.86 33.97
N GLU A 201 -8.97 12.49 33.67
CA GLU A 201 -10.04 12.24 34.65
C GLU A 201 -9.67 11.12 35.63
N HIS A 202 -9.19 9.98 35.12
CA HIS A 202 -8.74 8.87 35.95
C HIS A 202 -7.52 9.26 36.82
N THR A 203 -6.57 10.03 36.28
CA THR A 203 -5.44 10.57 37.06
C THR A 203 -5.92 11.48 38.20
N ILE A 204 -6.86 12.39 37.94
CA ILE A 204 -7.45 13.26 38.98
C ILE A 204 -8.11 12.40 40.07
N ALA A 205 -8.84 11.35 39.70
CA ALA A 205 -9.51 10.45 40.64
C ALA A 205 -8.53 9.64 41.52
N GLU A 206 -7.38 9.23 40.99
CA GLU A 206 -6.33 8.57 41.78
C GLU A 206 -5.53 9.56 42.65
N LEU A 207 -5.19 10.74 42.13
CA LEU A 207 -4.52 11.79 42.91
C LEU A 207 -5.37 12.25 44.10
N ALA A 208 -6.70 12.28 43.97
CA ALA A 208 -7.61 12.57 45.08
C ALA A 208 -7.47 11.58 46.27
N LYS A 209 -6.96 10.35 46.03
CA LYS A 209 -6.65 9.35 47.06
C LYS A 209 -5.27 9.57 47.72
N LYS A 210 -4.53 10.60 47.31
CA LYS A 210 -3.17 10.96 47.76
C LYS A 210 -2.11 9.89 47.47
N VAL A 211 -2.16 9.30 46.27
CA VAL A 211 -1.10 8.40 45.80
C VAL A 211 0.17 9.20 45.44
N SER A 212 1.34 8.77 45.92
CA SER A 212 2.63 9.39 45.60
C SER A 212 3.30 8.85 44.33
N LYS A 213 2.73 7.80 43.74
CA LYS A 213 3.17 7.15 42.50
C LYS A 213 1.99 6.47 41.83
N LEU A 214 1.93 6.50 40.50
CA LEU A 214 0.86 5.87 39.71
C LEU A 214 1.42 5.37 38.36
N GLU A 215 1.01 4.19 37.94
CA GLU A 215 1.33 3.61 36.63
C GLU A 215 0.05 2.92 36.11
N ILE A 216 -0.52 3.45 35.01
CA ILE A 216 -1.77 2.92 34.41
C ILE A 216 -1.50 2.53 32.96
N ASN A 217 -1.67 1.24 32.64
CA ASN A 217 -1.68 0.71 31.27
C ASN A 217 -0.49 1.16 30.38
N ASN A 218 0.67 1.40 30.98
CA ASN A 218 1.86 2.03 30.36
C ASN A 218 1.58 3.37 29.63
N SER A 219 0.43 4.00 29.91
CA SER A 219 -0.09 5.19 29.24
C SER A 219 -0.17 6.41 30.19
N VAL A 220 -0.14 6.17 31.51
CA VAL A 220 0.02 7.22 32.52
C VAL A 220 1.14 6.82 33.49
N PHE A 221 2.04 7.76 33.79
CA PHE A 221 3.06 7.62 34.83
C PHE A 221 3.08 8.86 35.71
N TYR A 222 3.03 8.69 37.04
CA TYR A 222 3.11 9.79 38.02
C TYR A 222 4.13 9.46 39.11
N SER A 223 4.86 10.46 39.61
CA SER A 223 5.72 10.30 40.79
C SER A 223 5.99 11.60 41.52
N GLU A 224 5.85 11.55 42.85
CA GLU A 224 6.33 12.52 43.85
C GLU A 224 7.67 12.10 44.49
N GLU A 225 8.26 10.99 44.04
CA GLU A 225 9.57 10.54 44.53
C GLU A 225 10.64 11.60 44.22
N LYS A 226 11.68 11.68 45.06
CA LYS A 226 12.79 12.62 44.82
C LYS A 226 13.39 12.36 43.42
N PRO A 227 13.55 13.39 42.57
CA PRO A 227 14.10 13.22 41.22
C PRO A 227 15.43 12.45 41.23
N ALA A 228 15.52 11.44 40.37
CA ALA A 228 16.71 10.64 40.19
C ALA A 228 17.79 11.43 39.44
N GLY A 229 18.96 11.58 40.05
CA GLY A 229 20.11 12.23 39.40
C GLY A 229 20.88 11.34 38.43
N ASN A 230 20.65 10.02 38.47
CA ASN A 230 21.44 9.00 37.75
C ASN A 230 20.53 7.96 37.07
N VAL A 231 20.73 7.76 35.77
CA VAL A 231 20.24 6.60 35.02
C VAL A 231 21.41 5.72 34.56
N ALA A 232 21.21 4.41 34.54
CA ALA A 232 22.11 3.46 33.88
C ALA A 232 21.47 2.88 32.61
N PHE A 233 22.26 2.70 31.54
CA PHE A 233 21.80 1.98 30.36
C PHE A 233 22.26 0.51 30.42
N LEU A 234 21.31 -0.41 30.18
CA LEU A 234 21.51 -1.85 30.15
C LEU A 234 21.23 -2.37 28.74
N PHE A 235 22.27 -2.74 28.00
CA PHE A 235 22.13 -3.18 26.62
C PHE A 235 21.70 -4.64 26.51
N SER A 236 20.65 -4.91 25.71
CA SER A 236 20.03 -6.22 25.60
C SER A 236 20.98 -7.29 25.04
N GLY A 237 20.83 -8.53 25.54
CA GLY A 237 21.60 -9.69 25.11
C GLY A 237 21.01 -10.45 23.93
N GLN A 238 21.77 -11.41 23.39
CA GLN A 238 21.28 -12.36 22.40
C GLN A 238 20.14 -13.20 23.01
N GLY A 239 19.05 -13.35 22.25
CA GLY A 239 17.80 -13.98 22.69
C GLY A 239 16.60 -13.02 22.69
N SER A 240 16.85 -11.70 22.64
CA SER A 240 15.80 -10.67 22.60
C SER A 240 15.43 -10.18 21.18
N GLN A 241 16.23 -10.52 20.16
CA GLN A 241 15.98 -10.12 18.77
C GLN A 241 14.74 -10.79 18.15
N TYR A 242 14.03 -10.05 17.30
CA TYR A 242 12.90 -10.55 16.51
C TYR A 242 12.82 -9.85 15.14
N VAL A 243 12.14 -10.49 14.19
CA VAL A 243 12.03 -9.98 12.81
C VAL A 243 11.22 -8.68 12.80
N ASN A 244 11.69 -7.67 12.08
CA ASN A 244 11.19 -6.30 12.04
C ASN A 244 11.30 -5.49 13.35
N MET A 245 12.20 -5.87 14.28
CA MET A 245 12.43 -5.11 15.52
C MET A 245 12.78 -3.63 15.26
N GLY A 246 12.14 -2.71 15.99
CA GLY A 246 12.32 -1.26 15.83
C GLY A 246 11.79 -0.67 14.51
N ALA A 247 11.05 -1.42 13.67
CA ALA A 247 10.65 -0.94 12.35
C ALA A 247 9.85 0.38 12.38
N ASP A 248 8.95 0.57 13.34
CA ASP A 248 8.17 1.80 13.48
C ASP A 248 9.06 3.01 13.79
N LEU A 249 10.06 2.82 14.66
CA LEU A 249 11.05 3.86 14.98
C LEU A 249 11.88 4.26 13.76
N LEU A 250 12.32 3.30 12.95
CA LEU A 250 13.04 3.56 11.69
C LEU A 250 12.15 4.26 10.65
N MET A 251 10.86 3.96 10.63
CA MET A 251 9.91 4.63 9.74
C MET A 251 9.60 6.06 10.22
N GLN A 252 9.48 6.28 11.53
CA GLN A 252 9.18 7.58 12.12
C GLN A 252 10.38 8.56 12.13
N TYR A 253 11.56 8.11 12.57
CA TYR A 253 12.72 8.96 12.85
C TYR A 253 13.89 8.66 11.91
N ASN A 254 14.34 9.67 11.18
CA ASN A 254 15.48 9.59 10.27
C ASN A 254 16.80 9.34 11.04
N VAL A 255 16.94 9.86 12.27
CA VAL A 255 18.11 9.53 13.12
C VAL A 255 18.14 8.06 13.51
N ALA A 256 16.99 7.41 13.69
CA ALA A 256 16.88 5.97 13.98
C ALA A 256 17.14 5.11 12.73
N LEU A 257 16.82 5.63 11.54
CA LEU A 257 17.11 5.00 10.24
C LEU A 257 18.59 5.10 9.83
N SER A 258 19.27 6.20 10.17
CA SER A 258 20.64 6.48 9.71
C SER A 258 21.72 5.40 10.01
N PRO A 259 21.71 4.65 11.14
CA PRO A 259 22.64 3.55 11.35
C PRO A 259 22.39 2.40 10.36
N TRP A 260 21.13 2.18 9.98
CA TRP A 260 20.73 1.09 9.08
C TRP A 260 21.10 1.35 7.63
N ASN A 261 21.02 2.61 7.18
CA ASN A 261 21.53 2.99 5.87
C ASN A 261 23.03 2.67 5.76
N LYS A 262 23.83 3.09 6.75
CA LYS A 262 25.27 2.80 6.82
C LYS A 262 25.56 1.31 6.88
N VAL A 263 24.86 0.58 7.75
CA VAL A 263 24.90 -0.89 7.85
C VAL A 263 24.57 -1.60 6.53
N SER A 264 23.69 -1.04 5.68
CA SER A 264 23.29 -1.67 4.41
C SER A 264 24.45 -1.80 3.41
N THR A 265 25.45 -0.91 3.51
CA THR A 265 26.68 -0.95 2.71
C THR A 265 27.61 -2.11 3.10
N MET A 266 27.49 -2.61 4.33
CA MET A 266 28.43 -3.55 4.93
C MET A 266 28.22 -4.98 4.40
N LYS A 267 29.20 -5.47 3.64
CA LYS A 267 29.19 -6.81 3.03
C LYS A 267 29.64 -7.89 4.04
N LEU A 268 28.87 -8.07 5.12
CA LEU A 268 29.12 -9.09 6.16
C LEU A 268 28.99 -10.54 5.65
N ASP A 269 28.34 -10.71 4.52
CA ASP A 269 28.12 -11.96 3.79
C ASP A 269 28.09 -11.62 2.29
N PRO A 270 28.60 -12.47 1.38
CA PRO A 270 28.52 -12.19 -0.06
C PRO A 270 27.07 -12.01 -0.53
N ASN A 271 26.20 -12.92 -0.10
CA ASN A 271 24.87 -13.16 -0.65
C ASN A 271 23.74 -12.53 0.18
N LYS A 272 24.03 -12.01 1.37
CA LYS A 272 23.05 -11.38 2.27
C LYS A 272 23.57 -10.05 2.84
N ARG A 273 22.65 -9.22 3.34
CA ARG A 273 22.92 -7.96 4.04
C ARG A 273 22.13 -7.94 5.34
N LEU A 274 22.66 -7.28 6.38
CA LEU A 274 22.08 -7.34 7.73
C LEU A 274 20.65 -6.78 7.78
N ASN A 275 20.40 -5.66 7.10
CA ASN A 275 19.07 -5.07 6.97
C ASN A 275 18.06 -6.04 6.30
N ASN A 276 18.50 -6.88 5.35
CA ASN A 276 17.63 -7.88 4.71
C ASN A 276 17.38 -9.13 5.58
N VAL A 277 18.13 -9.31 6.68
CA VAL A 277 17.88 -10.38 7.68
C VAL A 277 16.96 -9.88 8.80
N VAL A 278 17.07 -8.60 9.17
CA VAL A 278 16.24 -7.98 10.22
C VAL A 278 14.90 -7.49 9.67
N TYR A 279 14.89 -6.88 8.48
CA TYR A 279 13.72 -6.38 7.77
C TYR A 279 13.55 -7.12 6.42
N PRO A 280 13.38 -8.45 6.42
CA PRO A 280 13.26 -9.25 5.20
C PRO A 280 12.04 -8.86 4.37
N ILE A 281 11.96 -9.34 3.13
CA ILE A 281 10.77 -9.17 2.28
C ILE A 281 9.57 -9.91 2.89
N PRO A 282 8.33 -9.43 2.70
CA PRO A 282 7.14 -10.15 3.16
C PRO A 282 7.01 -11.53 2.50
N VAL A 283 6.56 -12.51 3.28
CA VAL A 283 6.36 -13.91 2.88
C VAL A 283 5.00 -14.41 3.38
N PHE A 284 4.48 -15.47 2.75
CA PHE A 284 3.04 -15.78 2.80
C PHE A 284 2.70 -17.01 3.65
N THR A 285 3.64 -17.92 3.88
CA THR A 285 3.49 -19.09 4.75
C THR A 285 4.22 -18.92 6.08
N ASP A 286 3.76 -19.59 7.12
CA ASP A 286 4.44 -19.58 8.42
C ASP A 286 5.78 -20.33 8.41
N SER A 287 5.95 -21.27 7.48
CA SER A 287 7.24 -21.93 7.20
C SER A 287 8.30 -20.91 6.76
N GLU A 288 7.99 -20.03 5.82
CA GLU A 288 8.90 -18.96 5.38
C GLU A 288 9.20 -17.96 6.51
N LYS A 289 8.17 -17.57 7.30
CA LYS A 289 8.36 -16.70 8.47
C LYS A 289 9.28 -17.36 9.51
N GLN A 290 9.18 -18.67 9.70
CA GLN A 290 10.07 -19.42 10.59
C GLN A 290 11.48 -19.52 10.02
N VAL A 291 11.67 -19.66 8.70
CA VAL A 291 13.00 -19.59 8.05
C VAL A 291 13.64 -18.22 8.24
N GLN A 292 12.88 -17.12 8.07
CA GLN A 292 13.36 -15.76 8.36
C GLN A 292 13.75 -15.59 9.83
N THR A 293 12.91 -16.09 10.75
CA THR A 293 13.17 -16.05 12.19
C THR A 293 14.42 -16.85 12.57
N ASN A 294 14.56 -18.07 12.06
CA ASN A 294 15.74 -18.93 12.30
C ASN A 294 17.03 -18.29 11.77
N LEU A 295 16.97 -17.62 10.61
CA LEU A 295 18.11 -16.90 10.05
C LEU A 295 18.55 -15.71 10.92
N LEU A 296 17.62 -15.01 11.56
CA LEU A 296 17.92 -13.92 12.50
C LEU A 296 18.41 -14.43 13.87
N VAL A 297 17.93 -15.60 14.33
CA VAL A 297 18.33 -16.24 15.60
C VAL A 297 19.76 -16.80 15.54
N ASP A 298 20.26 -17.12 14.35
CA ASP A 298 21.66 -17.49 14.15
C ASP A 298 22.61 -16.43 14.72
N THR A 299 23.54 -16.87 15.56
CA THR A 299 24.45 -16.05 16.37
C THR A 299 25.27 -15.06 15.53
N LYS A 300 25.61 -15.39 14.28
CA LYS A 300 26.34 -14.48 13.36
C LYS A 300 25.48 -13.37 12.73
N TRP A 301 24.17 -13.40 12.95
CA TRP A 301 23.20 -12.39 12.52
C TRP A 301 22.55 -11.68 13.72
N ALA A 302 22.14 -12.43 14.75
CA ALA A 302 21.54 -11.89 15.97
C ALA A 302 22.38 -10.79 16.63
N GLN A 303 23.68 -11.04 16.83
CA GLN A 303 24.57 -10.09 17.51
C GLN A 303 24.70 -8.75 16.77
N PRO A 304 25.14 -8.69 15.50
CA PRO A 304 25.21 -7.41 14.79
C PRO A 304 23.81 -6.77 14.58
N ALA A 305 22.73 -7.54 14.49
CA ALA A 305 21.37 -7.00 14.41
C ALA A 305 20.96 -6.23 15.67
N ILE A 306 21.21 -6.79 16.87
CA ILE A 306 20.96 -6.11 18.15
C ILE A 306 21.82 -4.86 18.26
N GLY A 307 23.09 -4.92 17.85
CA GLY A 307 23.97 -3.75 17.82
C GLY A 307 23.47 -2.62 16.92
N ALA A 308 22.92 -2.95 15.74
CA ALA A 308 22.34 -1.97 14.83
C ALA A 308 21.09 -1.28 15.42
N LEU A 309 20.20 -2.00 16.10
CA LEU A 309 19.05 -1.40 16.78
C LEU A 309 19.48 -0.57 18.01
N ALA A 310 20.48 -1.04 18.76
CA ALA A 310 21.05 -0.28 19.88
C ALA A 310 21.64 1.08 19.42
N MET A 311 22.21 1.16 18.21
CA MET A 311 22.62 2.44 17.61
C MET A 311 21.41 3.36 17.29
N SER A 312 20.31 2.81 16.78
CA SER A 312 19.08 3.58 16.55
C SER A 312 18.52 4.17 17.86
N HIS A 313 18.49 3.36 18.92
CA HIS A 313 18.05 3.79 20.25
C HIS A 313 19.00 4.83 20.85
N LEU A 314 20.31 4.64 20.76
CA LEU A 314 21.32 5.61 21.21
C LEU A 314 21.21 6.94 20.45
N ASN A 315 20.96 6.93 19.15
CA ASN A 315 20.76 8.16 18.38
C ASN A 315 19.56 8.98 18.89
N LEU A 316 18.43 8.31 19.19
CA LEU A 316 17.24 8.96 19.77
C LEU A 316 17.50 9.51 21.18
N LEU A 317 18.17 8.74 22.04
CA LEU A 317 18.53 9.19 23.39
C LEU A 317 19.50 10.39 23.37
N ASN A 318 20.45 10.40 22.42
CA ASN A 318 21.35 11.54 22.20
C ASN A 318 20.61 12.78 21.69
N GLN A 319 19.64 12.62 20.78
CA GLN A 319 18.74 13.70 20.34
C GLN A 319 17.96 14.30 21.53
N LEU A 320 17.50 13.42 22.43
CA LEU A 320 16.79 13.79 23.66
C LEU A 320 17.70 14.26 24.81
N ASN A 321 19.02 14.33 24.58
CA ASN A 321 20.05 14.66 25.56
C ASN A 321 20.04 13.78 26.84
N VAL A 322 19.56 12.54 26.74
CA VAL A 322 19.53 11.58 27.84
C VAL A 322 20.90 10.90 27.96
N VAL A 323 21.67 11.27 28.98
CA VAL A 323 23.04 10.77 29.19
C VAL A 323 23.08 9.76 30.35
N PRO A 324 23.66 8.56 30.17
CA PRO A 324 23.82 7.60 31.25
C PRO A 324 24.98 7.98 32.19
N SER A 325 24.74 7.82 33.49
CA SER A 325 25.78 7.91 34.53
C SER A 325 26.77 6.73 34.44
N VAL A 326 26.28 5.56 34.03
CA VAL A 326 27.03 4.31 33.89
C VAL A 326 26.34 3.39 32.88
N VAL A 327 27.10 2.48 32.25
CA VAL A 327 26.55 1.52 31.28
C VAL A 327 26.96 0.07 31.59
N GLY A 328 26.11 -0.87 31.17
CA GLY A 328 26.37 -2.31 31.17
C GLY A 328 25.44 -2.99 30.17
N GLY A 329 25.44 -4.32 30.12
CA GLY A 329 24.57 -5.07 29.20
C GLY A 329 24.77 -6.56 29.39
N HIS A 330 23.96 -7.40 28.73
CA HIS A 330 23.97 -8.85 28.99
C HIS A 330 24.66 -9.65 27.87
N SER A 331 25.76 -10.33 28.18
CA SER A 331 26.60 -11.09 27.24
C SER A 331 26.99 -10.26 26.01
N TYR A 332 26.25 -10.40 24.90
CA TYR A 332 26.45 -9.55 23.72
C TYR A 332 26.30 -8.06 24.05
N GLY A 333 25.39 -7.68 24.94
CA GLY A 333 25.12 -6.29 25.31
C GLY A 333 26.35 -5.56 25.89
N GLU A 334 27.33 -6.26 26.45
CA GLU A 334 28.60 -5.65 26.89
C GLU A 334 29.36 -4.98 25.71
N VAL A 335 29.23 -5.53 24.48
CA VAL A 335 29.81 -4.90 23.27
C VAL A 335 29.12 -3.57 22.96
N ALA A 336 27.78 -3.51 23.05
CA ALA A 336 27.03 -2.28 22.84
C ALA A 336 27.25 -1.24 23.95
N ALA A 337 27.45 -1.69 25.20
CA ALA A 337 27.86 -0.83 26.31
C ALA A 337 29.24 -0.19 26.09
N LEU A 338 30.21 -0.96 25.57
CA LEU A 338 31.52 -0.43 25.18
C LEU A 338 31.43 0.60 24.04
N PHE A 339 30.50 0.44 23.11
CA PHE A 339 30.21 1.45 22.08
C PHE A 339 29.59 2.73 22.67
N ALA A 340 28.55 2.60 23.50
CA ALA A 340 27.91 3.74 24.18
C ALA A 340 28.91 4.56 25.02
N ALA A 341 29.85 3.87 25.70
CA ALA A 341 30.91 4.51 26.48
C ALA A 341 32.02 5.18 25.65
N GLY A 342 31.99 5.04 24.31
CA GLY A 342 33.04 5.55 23.42
C GLY A 342 34.36 4.75 23.46
N ILE A 343 34.33 3.51 23.96
CA ILE A 343 35.47 2.59 23.91
C ILE A 343 35.55 1.94 22.53
N ILE A 344 34.42 1.51 21.96
CA ILE A 344 34.33 1.21 20.52
C ILE A 344 33.89 2.51 19.83
N THR A 345 34.72 3.05 18.95
CA THR A 345 34.57 4.43 18.47
C THR A 345 33.81 4.61 17.16
N SER A 346 33.63 3.54 16.37
CA SER A 346 32.90 3.61 15.10
C SER A 346 31.73 2.62 15.06
N GLN A 347 30.72 2.94 14.24
CA GLN A 347 29.58 2.07 13.97
C GLN A 347 30.04 0.79 13.24
N GLU A 348 31.05 0.91 12.39
CA GLU A 348 31.63 -0.21 11.64
C GLU A 348 32.34 -1.20 12.56
N ASP A 349 33.14 -0.72 13.52
CA ASP A 349 33.82 -1.56 14.51
C ASP A 349 32.80 -2.31 15.38
N LEU A 350 31.72 -1.65 15.83
CA LEU A 350 30.65 -2.32 16.57
C LEU A 350 30.09 -3.49 15.77
N ILE A 351 29.68 -3.26 14.52
CA ILE A 351 29.05 -4.28 13.67
C ILE A 351 30.05 -5.40 13.30
N ASN A 352 31.29 -5.05 12.99
CA ASN A 352 32.34 -6.02 12.63
C ASN A 352 32.78 -6.86 13.85
N ILE A 353 32.92 -6.27 15.04
CA ILE A 353 33.15 -7.00 16.30
C ILE A 353 31.97 -7.93 16.59
N SER A 354 30.74 -7.43 16.46
CA SER A 354 29.51 -8.20 16.74
C SER A 354 29.38 -9.41 15.80
N ARG A 355 29.62 -9.19 14.50
CA ARG A 355 29.69 -10.27 13.51
C ARG A 355 30.79 -11.26 13.85
N LYS A 356 32.00 -10.78 14.17
CA LYS A 356 33.14 -11.69 14.40
C LYS A 356 33.02 -12.50 15.70
N ARG A 357 32.45 -11.91 16.75
CA ARG A 357 32.07 -12.61 17.98
C ARG A 357 31.05 -13.71 17.67
N GLY A 358 29.99 -13.38 16.93
CA GLY A 358 28.96 -14.34 16.50
C GLY A 358 29.49 -15.49 15.65
N GLU A 359 30.38 -15.21 14.68
CA GLU A 359 31.07 -16.22 13.86
C GLU A 359 31.94 -17.17 14.70
N LEU A 360 32.78 -16.61 15.59
CA LEU A 360 33.69 -17.41 16.41
C LEU A 360 32.95 -18.22 17.47
N MET A 361 31.82 -17.72 18.00
CA MET A 361 30.94 -18.48 18.89
C MET A 361 30.21 -19.60 18.15
N ALA A 362 29.74 -19.38 16.91
CA ALA A 362 29.13 -20.43 16.09
C ALA A 362 30.14 -21.52 15.66
N ALA A 363 31.37 -21.14 15.32
CA ALA A 363 32.42 -22.05 14.88
C ALA A 363 33.13 -22.82 16.01
N ALA A 364 32.89 -22.47 17.27
CA ALA A 364 33.52 -23.14 18.42
C ALA A 364 33.06 -24.59 18.63
N SER A 365 31.80 -24.89 18.27
CA SER A 365 31.13 -26.15 18.65
C SER A 365 31.60 -27.33 17.79
N LYS A 366 32.75 -27.93 18.15
CA LYS A 366 33.15 -29.27 17.65
C LYS A 366 32.25 -30.38 18.19
N GLU A 367 31.75 -30.20 19.41
CA GLU A 367 30.79 -31.07 20.08
C GLU A 367 29.43 -30.36 20.20
N LYS A 368 28.34 -31.10 20.41
CA LYS A 368 27.00 -30.55 20.57
C LYS A 368 26.86 -29.94 21.98
N GLY A 369 26.88 -28.61 22.08
CA GLY A 369 26.63 -27.88 23.32
C GLY A 369 25.14 -27.64 23.58
N ALA A 370 24.78 -27.35 24.83
CA ALA A 370 23.45 -26.89 25.23
C ALA A 370 23.53 -25.92 26.42
N MET A 371 22.45 -25.15 26.60
CA MET A 371 22.25 -24.26 27.76
C MET A 371 20.82 -24.36 28.27
N THR A 372 20.63 -24.21 29.58
CA THR A 372 19.32 -24.36 30.24
C THR A 372 19.16 -23.30 31.33
N ALA A 373 18.05 -22.57 31.31
CA ALA A 373 17.69 -21.65 32.38
C ALA A 373 16.99 -22.43 33.51
N VAL A 374 17.54 -22.37 34.71
CA VAL A 374 17.02 -23.01 35.92
C VAL A 374 16.41 -21.94 36.82
N ILE A 375 15.18 -22.17 37.29
CA ILE A 375 14.45 -21.23 38.15
C ILE A 375 14.86 -21.46 39.61
N ALA A 376 16.13 -21.16 39.90
CA ALA A 376 16.76 -21.27 41.21
C ALA A 376 17.98 -20.34 41.32
N SER A 377 18.37 -20.02 42.56
CA SER A 377 19.53 -19.18 42.85
C SER A 377 20.85 -19.88 42.50
N SER A 378 21.87 -19.07 42.22
CA SER A 378 23.21 -19.53 41.82
C SER A 378 23.84 -20.48 42.84
N LYS A 379 23.54 -20.29 44.15
CA LYS A 379 23.96 -21.20 45.23
C LYS A 379 23.31 -22.59 45.11
N VAL A 380 21.99 -22.65 44.96
CA VAL A 380 21.25 -23.93 44.84
C VAL A 380 21.73 -24.70 43.61
N VAL A 381 21.88 -24.01 42.48
CA VAL A 381 22.41 -24.62 41.24
C VAL A 381 23.85 -25.08 41.42
N ALA A 382 24.73 -24.30 42.05
CA ALA A 382 26.11 -24.73 42.31
C ALA A 382 26.19 -25.95 43.23
N ASP A 383 25.31 -26.09 44.23
CA ASP A 383 25.28 -27.24 45.13
C ASP A 383 24.69 -28.50 44.45
N LEU A 384 23.72 -28.35 43.54
CA LEU A 384 23.26 -29.43 42.66
C LEU A 384 24.36 -29.93 41.71
N LEU A 385 25.07 -29.02 41.03
CA LEU A 385 26.16 -29.39 40.11
C LEU A 385 27.30 -30.16 40.82
N LYS A 386 27.63 -29.78 42.06
CA LYS A 386 28.59 -30.52 42.92
C LYS A 386 28.08 -31.92 43.26
N LYS A 387 26.80 -32.07 43.61
CA LYS A 387 26.17 -33.35 43.95
C LYS A 387 26.17 -34.32 42.76
N ALA A 388 25.81 -33.82 41.58
CA ALA A 388 25.80 -34.55 40.31
C ALA A 388 27.20 -34.96 39.82
N LYS A 389 28.27 -34.28 40.27
CA LYS A 389 29.66 -34.45 39.79
C LYS A 389 29.80 -34.27 38.26
N THR A 390 28.95 -33.42 37.69
CA THR A 390 28.88 -33.16 36.24
C THR A 390 29.96 -32.17 35.78
N LYS A 391 30.21 -32.13 34.46
CA LYS A 391 31.04 -31.10 33.80
C LYS A 391 30.26 -29.84 33.41
N VAL A 392 28.95 -29.80 33.67
CA VAL A 392 28.12 -28.61 33.44
C VAL A 392 28.53 -27.49 34.40
N VAL A 393 28.63 -26.26 33.88
CA VAL A 393 28.98 -25.05 34.66
C VAL A 393 27.87 -24.01 34.57
N ILE A 394 27.94 -22.97 35.42
CA ILE A 394 27.03 -21.81 35.34
C ILE A 394 27.54 -20.86 34.25
N ALA A 395 26.67 -20.52 33.28
CA ALA A 395 26.92 -19.53 32.24
C ALA A 395 26.45 -18.12 32.62
N ASN A 396 25.30 -18.01 33.28
CA ASN A 396 24.72 -16.72 33.64
C ASN A 396 24.09 -16.80 35.03
N VAL A 397 24.33 -15.78 35.84
CA VAL A 397 23.61 -15.50 37.08
C VAL A 397 22.75 -14.27 36.78
N ASN A 398 21.49 -14.52 36.39
CA ASN A 398 20.60 -13.50 35.85
C ASN A 398 19.85 -12.75 36.97
N SER A 399 19.39 -13.46 37.99
CA SER A 399 18.68 -12.90 39.13
C SER A 399 18.67 -13.90 40.30
N PRO A 400 18.23 -13.50 41.52
CA PRO A 400 18.13 -14.40 42.67
C PRO A 400 17.30 -15.66 42.39
N HIS A 401 16.37 -15.60 41.43
CA HIS A 401 15.49 -16.70 41.03
C HIS A 401 15.82 -17.32 39.66
N GLN A 402 16.88 -16.89 38.97
CA GLN A 402 17.26 -17.47 37.67
C GLN A 402 18.77 -17.59 37.45
N THR A 403 19.22 -18.83 37.25
CA THR A 403 20.61 -19.18 36.88
C THR A 403 20.61 -20.01 35.61
N VAL A 404 21.48 -19.70 34.64
CA VAL A 404 21.63 -20.46 33.40
C VAL A 404 22.86 -21.36 33.50
N ILE A 405 22.67 -22.65 33.20
CA ILE A 405 23.72 -23.67 33.12
C ILE A 405 24.10 -23.99 31.67
N THR A 406 25.33 -24.46 31.45
CA THR A 406 25.94 -24.66 30.13
C THR A 406 26.88 -25.87 30.12
N GLY A 407 26.92 -26.61 29.00
CA GLY A 407 27.79 -27.78 28.87
C GLY A 407 27.50 -28.62 27.62
N THR A 408 28.10 -29.81 27.54
CA THR A 408 27.76 -30.79 26.49
C THR A 408 26.30 -31.23 26.61
N PHE A 409 25.66 -31.48 25.46
CA PHE A 409 24.22 -31.78 25.37
C PHE A 409 23.78 -32.89 26.33
N ASP A 410 24.52 -34.00 26.35
CA ASP A 410 24.21 -35.20 27.15
C ASP A 410 24.35 -34.91 28.67
N ALA A 411 25.33 -34.10 29.06
CA ALA A 411 25.54 -33.71 30.45
C ALA A 411 24.47 -32.71 30.93
N ILE A 412 23.92 -31.90 30.02
CA ILE A 412 22.74 -31.07 30.28
C ILE A 412 21.49 -31.95 30.43
N GLU A 413 21.27 -32.97 29.59
CA GLU A 413 20.15 -33.92 29.78
C GLU A 413 20.23 -34.74 31.08
N GLN A 414 21.45 -35.01 31.58
CA GLN A 414 21.65 -35.67 32.86
C GLN A 414 21.27 -34.77 34.04
N ILE A 415 21.80 -33.54 34.09
CA ILE A 415 21.49 -32.61 35.19
C ILE A 415 20.04 -32.11 35.15
N GLU A 416 19.43 -31.96 33.96
CA GLU A 416 17.99 -31.62 33.84
C GLU A 416 17.11 -32.65 34.56
N LYS A 417 17.43 -33.94 34.45
CA LYS A 417 16.73 -35.00 35.21
C LYS A 417 16.94 -34.85 36.72
N GLU A 418 18.15 -34.52 37.19
CA GLU A 418 18.38 -34.27 38.63
C GLU A 418 17.65 -33.02 39.15
N ILE A 419 17.52 -31.98 38.33
CA ILE A 419 16.76 -30.76 38.62
C ILE A 419 15.25 -31.07 38.68
N GLU A 420 14.74 -31.89 37.76
CA GLU A 420 13.36 -32.40 37.74
C GLU A 420 13.04 -33.23 39.00
N HIS A 421 13.91 -34.19 39.37
CA HIS A 421 13.79 -34.96 40.61
C HIS A 421 13.89 -34.09 41.87
N SER A 422 14.44 -32.89 41.77
CA SER A 422 14.51 -31.89 42.85
C SER A 422 13.29 -30.95 42.88
N GLY A 423 12.31 -31.13 41.98
CA GLY A 423 11.10 -30.30 41.88
C GLY A 423 11.33 -28.88 41.35
N ILE A 424 12.50 -28.61 40.79
CA ILE A 424 12.89 -27.26 40.33
C ILE A 424 12.50 -27.11 38.85
N ARG A 425 11.85 -26.00 38.51
CA ARG A 425 11.50 -25.69 37.12
C ARG A 425 12.73 -25.25 36.33
N PHE A 426 12.83 -25.68 35.08
CA PHE A 426 13.86 -25.25 34.14
C PHE A 426 13.30 -25.11 32.72
N THR A 427 14.09 -24.55 31.80
CA THR A 427 13.75 -24.40 30.39
C THR A 427 15.03 -24.49 29.55
N ARG A 428 15.10 -25.48 28.65
CA ARG A 428 16.18 -25.61 27.66
C ARG A 428 16.16 -24.38 26.73
N LEU A 429 17.31 -23.74 26.54
CA LEU A 429 17.42 -22.56 25.68
C LEU A 429 17.69 -22.96 24.23
N ASN A 430 17.02 -22.31 23.28
CA ASN A 430 17.26 -22.50 21.85
C ASN A 430 18.52 -21.74 21.41
N VAL A 431 19.69 -22.34 21.69
CA VAL A 431 21.02 -21.82 21.36
C VAL A 431 21.82 -22.84 20.54
N SER A 432 22.72 -22.35 19.68
CA SER A 432 23.53 -23.20 18.81
C SER A 432 24.68 -23.92 19.51
N THR A 433 25.09 -23.49 20.71
CA THR A 433 26.16 -24.11 21.50
C THR A 433 26.15 -23.65 22.96
N ALA A 434 27.05 -24.22 23.77
CA ALA A 434 27.27 -23.96 25.18
C ALA A 434 28.13 -22.70 25.41
N PHE A 435 27.53 -21.52 25.26
CA PHE A 435 28.21 -20.25 25.55
C PHE A 435 28.66 -20.14 27.02
N HIS A 436 29.64 -19.27 27.29
CA HIS A 436 30.18 -19.01 28.64
C HIS A 436 30.72 -20.28 29.33
N SER A 437 31.39 -21.15 28.55
CA SER A 437 31.96 -22.42 29.01
C SER A 437 33.34 -22.70 28.37
N GLU A 438 34.04 -23.73 28.85
CA GLU A 438 35.31 -24.18 28.26
C GLU A 438 35.17 -24.60 26.79
N LEU A 439 33.99 -25.08 26.36
CA LEU A 439 33.71 -25.49 24.97
C LEU A 439 33.86 -24.33 23.97
N VAL A 440 33.72 -23.08 24.43
CA VAL A 440 33.93 -21.87 23.62
C VAL A 440 35.24 -21.13 23.94
N ALA A 441 36.06 -21.63 24.87
CA ALA A 441 37.31 -20.98 25.27
C ALA A 441 38.35 -20.87 24.14
N GLY A 442 38.39 -21.85 23.22
CA GLY A 442 39.24 -21.78 22.02
C GLY A 442 38.98 -20.54 21.15
N SER A 443 37.74 -20.05 21.13
CA SER A 443 37.37 -18.83 20.39
C SER A 443 37.77 -17.54 21.08
N SER A 444 38.06 -17.56 22.40
CA SER A 444 38.54 -16.37 23.12
C SER A 444 39.90 -15.90 22.59
N VAL A 445 40.84 -16.83 22.32
CA VAL A 445 42.17 -16.48 21.78
C VAL A 445 42.08 -15.91 20.36
N ALA A 446 41.23 -16.50 19.51
CA ALA A 446 40.97 -15.99 18.17
C ALA A 446 40.29 -14.61 18.20
N PHE A 447 39.38 -14.38 19.14
CA PHE A 447 38.69 -13.10 19.31
C PHE A 447 39.61 -12.02 19.89
N GLU A 448 40.46 -12.32 20.89
CA GLU A 448 41.48 -11.38 21.39
C GLU A 448 42.44 -10.95 20.27
N THR A 449 42.85 -11.90 19.42
CA THR A 449 43.72 -11.66 18.25
C THR A 449 43.05 -10.80 17.17
N TYR A 450 41.72 -10.85 17.08
CA TYR A 450 40.94 -9.92 16.24
C TYR A 450 40.80 -8.54 16.90
N LEU A 451 40.40 -8.49 18.18
CA LEU A 451 40.20 -7.24 18.93
C LEU A 451 41.47 -6.40 19.05
N LYS A 452 42.67 -7.02 19.08
CA LYS A 452 43.97 -6.33 19.02
C LYS A 452 44.22 -5.52 17.73
N LYS A 453 43.38 -5.67 16.71
CA LYS A 453 43.42 -4.89 15.45
C LYS A 453 42.47 -3.68 15.48
N ILE A 454 41.60 -3.59 16.47
CA ILE A 454 40.63 -2.49 16.63
C ILE A 454 41.26 -1.39 17.47
N THR A 455 41.07 -0.14 17.06
CA THR A 455 41.46 1.03 17.86
C THR A 455 40.41 1.30 18.92
N PHE A 456 40.74 1.08 20.19
CA PHE A 456 39.85 1.41 21.30
C PHE A 456 40.02 2.85 21.78
N GLY A 457 38.91 3.56 21.91
CA GLY A 457 38.82 4.88 22.52
C GLY A 457 38.93 4.87 24.05
N LYS A 458 38.89 6.06 24.64
CA LYS A 458 38.85 6.25 26.09
C LYS A 458 37.39 6.24 26.56
N ALA A 459 37.11 5.46 27.61
CA ALA A 459 35.83 5.47 28.31
C ALA A 459 35.41 6.90 28.72
N LYS A 460 34.25 7.35 28.25
CA LYS A 460 33.62 8.63 28.63
C LYS A 460 32.81 8.52 29.92
N MET A 461 32.36 7.32 30.26
CA MET A 461 31.62 6.94 31.47
C MET A 461 32.10 5.55 31.95
N PRO A 462 31.80 5.11 33.18
CA PRO A 462 32.11 3.75 33.62
C PRO A 462 31.33 2.70 32.81
N VAL A 463 31.96 1.55 32.58
CA VAL A 463 31.34 0.37 31.95
C VAL A 463 31.50 -0.81 32.88
N TYR A 464 30.43 -1.50 33.23
CA TYR A 464 30.51 -2.75 33.99
C TYR A 464 30.78 -3.95 33.09
N SER A 465 31.76 -4.79 33.45
CA SER A 465 31.99 -6.07 32.78
C SER A 465 31.15 -7.20 33.39
N ASN A 466 30.59 -8.08 32.56
CA ASN A 466 29.81 -9.23 33.01
C ASN A 466 30.62 -10.23 33.84
N THR A 467 31.92 -10.39 33.56
CA THR A 467 32.73 -11.42 34.23
C THR A 467 33.09 -11.06 35.67
N THR A 468 33.33 -9.77 35.96
CA THR A 468 33.74 -9.33 37.32
C THR A 468 32.62 -8.67 38.12
N ALA A 469 31.59 -8.18 37.43
CA ALA A 469 30.63 -7.20 37.97
C ALA A 469 31.31 -5.96 38.57
N THR A 470 32.38 -5.47 37.91
CA THR A 470 33.08 -4.22 38.26
C THR A 470 33.33 -3.38 37.02
N HIS A 471 33.79 -2.13 37.21
CA HIS A 471 34.19 -1.27 36.10
C HIS A 471 35.33 -1.87 35.25
N TYR A 472 35.29 -1.57 33.95
CA TYR A 472 36.38 -1.80 32.99
C TYR A 472 37.67 -1.06 33.40
N PRO A 473 38.86 -1.58 33.05
CA PRO A 473 40.14 -0.95 33.40
C PRO A 473 40.29 0.50 32.89
N LYS A 474 40.89 1.39 33.69
CA LYS A 474 41.14 2.78 33.27
C LYS A 474 42.19 2.92 32.14
N LYS A 475 42.82 1.83 31.70
CA LYS A 475 43.79 1.76 30.58
C LYS A 475 43.26 0.82 29.50
N SER A 476 43.23 1.29 28.25
CA SER A 476 42.67 0.56 27.10
C SER A 476 43.41 -0.73 26.75
N THR A 477 44.67 -0.89 27.18
CA THR A 477 45.48 -2.10 26.99
C THR A 477 44.86 -3.37 27.61
N GLY A 478 43.88 -3.24 28.50
CA GLY A 478 43.13 -4.37 29.05
C GLY A 478 41.88 -4.78 28.24
N TYR A 479 41.32 -3.90 27.41
CA TYR A 479 39.97 -4.04 26.86
C TYR A 479 39.78 -5.29 25.99
N ALA A 480 40.69 -5.51 25.04
CA ALA A 480 40.65 -6.69 24.17
C ALA A 480 40.65 -8.01 24.97
N LYS A 481 41.41 -8.07 26.07
CA LYS A 481 41.52 -9.28 26.91
C LYS A 481 40.30 -9.49 27.80
N VAL A 482 39.74 -8.43 28.39
CA VAL A 482 38.51 -8.53 29.19
C VAL A 482 37.35 -9.01 28.31
N LEU A 483 37.14 -8.36 27.15
CA LEU A 483 36.05 -8.69 26.24
C LEU A 483 36.24 -10.07 25.57
N ALA A 484 37.48 -10.50 25.33
CA ALA A 484 37.76 -11.85 24.82
C ALA A 484 37.47 -12.94 25.87
N ASN A 485 37.93 -12.76 27.10
CA ASN A 485 37.70 -13.71 28.20
C ASN A 485 36.21 -13.90 28.51
N GLN A 486 35.40 -12.86 28.29
CA GLN A 486 33.94 -12.88 28.52
C GLN A 486 33.22 -14.02 27.79
N LEU A 487 33.71 -14.47 26.63
CA LEU A 487 33.12 -15.57 25.86
C LEU A 487 33.12 -16.90 26.62
N ALA A 488 34.13 -17.13 27.49
CA ALA A 488 34.35 -18.37 28.22
C ALA A 488 34.08 -18.26 29.73
N ALA A 489 33.66 -17.09 30.20
CA ALA A 489 33.47 -16.78 31.62
C ALA A 489 32.00 -16.43 31.92
N PRO A 490 31.50 -16.73 33.14
CA PRO A 490 30.11 -16.52 33.50
C PRO A 490 29.70 -15.03 33.51
N VAL A 491 28.44 -14.79 33.15
CA VAL A 491 27.80 -13.47 33.20
C VAL A 491 27.17 -13.24 34.58
N GLN A 492 27.77 -12.37 35.38
CA GLN A 492 27.35 -12.00 36.74
C GLN A 492 26.35 -10.83 36.72
N PHE A 493 25.22 -10.98 36.01
CA PHE A 493 24.28 -9.89 35.78
C PHE A 493 23.55 -9.43 37.06
N GLU A 494 23.16 -10.37 37.94
CA GLU A 494 22.63 -10.08 39.28
C GLU A 494 23.54 -9.10 40.03
N LYS A 495 24.80 -9.49 40.23
CA LYS A 495 25.82 -8.69 40.92
C LYS A 495 26.16 -7.38 40.19
N GLN A 496 26.06 -7.34 38.86
CA GLN A 496 26.28 -6.13 38.06
C GLN A 496 25.22 -5.06 38.36
N VAL A 497 23.94 -5.45 38.42
CA VAL A 497 22.84 -4.55 38.80
C VAL A 497 22.95 -4.13 40.27
N GLU A 498 23.27 -5.07 41.18
CA GLU A 498 23.50 -4.72 42.59
C GLU A 498 24.66 -3.72 42.78
N SER A 499 25.74 -3.85 42.01
CA SER A 499 26.89 -2.95 42.11
C SER A 499 26.57 -1.55 41.57
N MET A 500 25.83 -1.46 40.45
CA MET A 500 25.28 -0.17 39.98
C MET A 500 24.36 0.47 41.01
N TYR A 501 23.52 -0.32 41.69
CA TYR A 501 22.64 0.17 42.75
C TYR A 501 23.44 0.71 43.96
N ALA A 502 24.50 0.00 44.34
CA ALA A 502 25.41 0.43 45.41
C ALA A 502 26.18 1.72 45.07
N GLU A 503 26.39 2.03 43.79
CA GLU A 503 26.94 3.31 43.31
C GLU A 503 25.87 4.43 43.18
N GLY A 504 24.62 4.17 43.58
CA GLY A 504 23.55 5.18 43.63
C GLY A 504 22.71 5.29 42.34
N VAL A 505 22.64 4.24 41.53
CA VAL A 505 21.70 4.15 40.41
C VAL A 505 20.35 3.61 40.91
N SER A 506 19.29 4.38 40.76
CA SER A 506 17.90 3.93 41.00
C SER A 506 17.10 3.69 39.71
N VAL A 507 17.51 4.27 38.58
CA VAL A 507 16.80 4.16 37.29
C VAL A 507 17.63 3.38 36.28
N PHE A 508 17.02 2.34 35.71
CA PHE A 508 17.65 1.46 34.73
C PHE A 508 16.85 1.47 33.42
N LEU A 509 17.51 1.83 32.31
CA LEU A 509 16.93 1.85 30.97
C LEU A 509 17.51 0.71 30.12
N GLU A 510 16.68 -0.23 29.67
CA GLU A 510 17.07 -1.29 28.75
C GLU A 510 17.12 -0.77 27.31
N VAL A 511 18.32 -0.80 26.72
CA VAL A 511 18.64 -0.23 25.40
C VAL A 511 18.92 -1.35 24.41
N GLY A 512 17.87 -1.78 23.73
CA GLY A 512 17.91 -2.81 22.68
C GLY A 512 16.49 -3.31 22.38
N PRO A 513 16.35 -4.43 21.64
CA PRO A 513 15.07 -5.09 21.49
C PRO A 513 14.66 -5.79 22.80
N GLY A 514 13.36 -5.86 23.04
CA GLY A 514 12.72 -6.54 24.16
C GLY A 514 12.87 -5.86 25.53
N LYS A 515 12.27 -6.53 26.51
CA LYS A 515 12.12 -6.09 27.91
C LYS A 515 12.66 -7.10 28.93
N VAL A 516 13.74 -7.80 28.58
CA VAL A 516 14.25 -8.95 29.33
C VAL A 516 15.06 -8.49 30.54
N LEU A 517 15.94 -7.50 30.34
CA LEU A 517 16.79 -6.97 31.41
C LEU A 517 15.97 -6.14 32.40
N GLY A 518 14.96 -5.41 31.96
CA GLY A 518 14.02 -4.71 32.84
C GLY A 518 13.30 -5.66 33.81
N ASN A 519 12.94 -6.87 33.36
CA ASN A 519 12.36 -7.90 34.22
C ASN A 519 13.40 -8.46 35.22
N PHE A 520 14.65 -8.68 34.81
CA PHE A 520 15.69 -9.12 35.74
C PHE A 520 16.01 -8.06 36.80
N VAL A 521 16.10 -6.77 36.42
CA VAL A 521 16.29 -5.67 37.38
C VAL A 521 15.18 -5.65 38.44
N LYS A 522 13.91 -5.84 38.01
CA LYS A 522 12.75 -5.93 38.92
C LYS A 522 12.80 -7.12 39.89
N ASP A 523 13.46 -8.22 39.52
CA ASP A 523 13.66 -9.39 40.39
C ASP A 523 14.88 -9.22 41.33
N ILE A 524 15.99 -8.66 40.84
CA ILE A 524 17.22 -8.40 41.61
C ILE A 524 17.02 -7.31 42.68
N LEU A 525 16.26 -6.26 42.34
CA LEU A 525 16.05 -5.09 43.19
C LEU A 525 14.64 -5.04 43.79
N LYS A 526 13.89 -6.15 43.77
CA LYS A 526 12.49 -6.23 44.20
C LYS A 526 12.17 -5.50 45.51
N ASP A 527 13.01 -5.68 46.53
CA ASP A 527 12.81 -5.12 47.88
C ASP A 527 13.56 -3.79 48.12
N LYS A 528 14.04 -3.14 47.04
CA LYS A 528 14.85 -1.90 47.03
C LYS A 528 14.16 -0.87 46.13
N PRO A 529 14.02 0.42 46.51
CA PRO A 529 13.43 1.44 45.64
C PRO A 529 14.21 1.61 44.34
N HIS A 530 13.57 1.30 43.21
CA HIS A 530 14.16 1.38 41.86
C HIS A 530 13.06 1.55 40.79
N THR A 531 13.47 1.93 39.58
CA THR A 531 12.61 1.95 38.38
C THR A 531 13.35 1.28 37.23
N ALA A 532 12.69 0.37 36.52
CA ALA A 532 13.24 -0.33 35.35
C ALA A 532 12.32 -0.18 34.14
N ILE A 533 12.88 0.40 33.08
CA ILE A 533 12.20 0.84 31.85
C ILE A 533 12.86 0.14 30.66
N SER A 534 12.11 -0.26 29.64
CA SER A 534 12.66 -0.84 28.40
C SER A 534 12.19 -0.04 27.19
N MET A 535 13.10 0.32 26.29
CA MET A 535 12.77 1.15 25.11
C MET A 535 11.90 0.44 24.07
N ASP A 536 11.87 -0.89 24.10
CA ASP A 536 11.07 -1.72 23.20
C ASP A 536 10.18 -2.70 23.99
N GLY A 537 8.90 -2.75 23.63
CA GLY A 537 7.93 -3.69 24.19
C GLY A 537 8.10 -5.12 23.68
N GLY A 538 8.83 -5.31 22.58
CA GLY A 538 9.04 -6.58 21.87
C GLY A 538 7.97 -6.85 20.80
N LYS A 539 8.14 -7.96 20.08
CA LYS A 539 7.45 -8.36 18.82
C LYS A 539 5.93 -8.17 18.65
N ASN A 540 5.17 -7.90 19.72
CA ASN A 540 3.72 -7.71 19.68
C ASN A 540 3.28 -6.26 19.93
N LEU A 541 4.21 -5.33 20.20
CA LEU A 541 3.94 -3.93 20.51
C LEU A 541 4.60 -3.03 19.48
N ASN A 542 4.00 -1.86 19.23
CA ASN A 542 4.58 -0.87 18.34
C ASN A 542 5.86 -0.30 18.97
N SER A 543 6.96 -0.27 18.23
CA SER A 543 8.27 0.15 18.76
C SER A 543 8.34 1.65 19.03
N LYS A 544 7.58 2.47 18.28
CA LYS A 544 7.46 3.92 18.49
C LYS A 544 6.56 4.26 19.68
N ASP A 545 5.49 3.48 19.92
CA ASP A 545 4.68 3.62 21.15
C ASP A 545 5.48 3.21 22.40
N SER A 546 6.24 2.11 22.30
CA SER A 546 7.12 1.61 23.37
C SER A 546 8.17 2.65 23.77
N PHE A 547 8.79 3.30 22.77
CA PHE A 547 9.76 4.37 22.97
C PHE A 547 9.15 5.58 23.70
N TRP A 548 8.01 6.10 23.25
CA TRP A 548 7.38 7.26 23.90
C TRP A 548 6.92 6.96 25.33
N GLY A 549 6.37 5.75 25.58
CA GLY A 549 6.07 5.29 26.94
C GLY A 549 7.33 5.23 27.82
N ALA A 550 8.44 4.72 27.28
CA ALA A 550 9.72 4.69 27.99
C ALA A 550 10.28 6.09 28.29
N ILE A 551 10.20 7.04 27.35
CA ILE A 551 10.65 8.43 27.54
C ILE A 551 9.74 9.17 28.53
N GLY A 552 8.42 8.94 28.49
CA GLY A 552 7.46 9.50 29.46
C GLY A 552 7.72 9.01 30.89
N HIS A 553 7.88 7.70 31.07
CA HIS A 553 8.26 7.12 32.36
C HIS A 553 9.62 7.67 32.84
N LEU A 554 10.62 7.74 31.95
CA LEU A 554 11.95 8.25 32.28
C LEU A 554 11.92 9.72 32.75
N ALA A 555 11.20 10.59 32.05
CA ALA A 555 11.00 11.98 32.45
C ALA A 555 10.36 12.08 33.84
N VAL A 556 9.36 11.23 34.14
CA VAL A 556 8.67 11.17 35.44
C VAL A 556 9.57 10.67 36.58
N THR A 557 10.64 9.91 36.32
CA THR A 557 11.66 9.60 37.34
C THR A 557 12.54 10.80 37.73
N GLY A 558 12.42 11.93 37.03
CA GLY A 558 13.22 13.14 37.29
C GLY A 558 14.56 13.18 36.55
N ILE A 559 14.78 12.27 35.60
CA ILE A 559 15.90 12.35 34.66
C ILE A 559 15.61 13.46 33.64
N PRO A 560 16.56 14.38 33.37
CA PRO A 560 16.38 15.41 32.34
C PRO A 560 16.21 14.81 30.94
N VAL A 561 15.26 15.35 30.18
CA VAL A 561 14.99 15.03 28.77
C VAL A 561 14.77 16.35 28.03
N SER A 562 15.48 16.58 26.92
CA SER A 562 15.27 17.76 26.07
C SER A 562 14.53 17.36 24.79
N PHE A 563 13.41 18.01 24.49
CA PHE A 563 12.63 17.74 23.29
C PHE A 563 12.96 18.72 22.14
N GLU A 564 13.88 19.67 22.34
CA GLU A 564 14.16 20.77 21.39
C GLU A 564 14.56 20.27 19.99
N GLU A 565 15.48 19.31 19.92
CA GLU A 565 15.94 18.75 18.63
C GLU A 565 14.86 17.87 17.95
N ILE A 566 13.94 17.27 18.70
CA ILE A 566 12.84 16.45 18.13
C ILE A 566 11.71 17.32 17.56
N TRP A 567 11.52 18.54 18.10
CA TRP A 567 10.58 19.55 17.58
C TRP A 567 11.17 20.47 16.51
N LYS A 568 12.45 20.27 16.16
CA LYS A 568 13.23 21.18 15.32
C LYS A 568 12.74 21.18 13.87
N GLY A 569 12.28 22.35 13.40
CA GLY A 569 11.73 22.53 12.06
C GLY A 569 10.26 22.12 11.92
N ILE A 570 9.63 21.58 12.97
CA ILE A 570 8.16 21.54 13.07
C ILE A 570 7.69 22.97 13.40
N ASP A 571 7.46 23.71 12.33
CA ASP A 571 7.17 25.15 12.33
C ASP A 571 5.84 25.49 13.00
N ASP A 572 5.89 26.21 14.11
CA ASP A 572 4.72 26.74 14.82
C ASP A 572 3.91 27.75 13.99
N ASN A 573 4.53 28.33 12.96
CA ASN A 573 3.88 29.22 12.00
C ASN A 573 3.29 28.49 10.80
N LYS A 574 3.48 27.16 10.69
CA LYS A 574 2.53 26.26 10.01
C LYS A 574 1.27 26.04 10.87
N LYS A 575 0.68 27.14 11.33
CA LYS A 575 -0.77 27.31 11.19
C LYS A 575 -1.13 26.85 9.77
N VAL A 576 -2.21 26.09 9.63
CA VAL A 576 -2.85 25.81 8.33
C VAL A 576 -2.85 27.11 7.54
N VAL A 577 -2.06 27.18 6.44
CA VAL A 577 -1.65 28.45 5.81
C VAL A 577 -2.88 29.33 5.64
N ALA A 578 -3.00 30.36 6.49
CA ALA A 578 -4.30 30.93 6.86
C ALA A 578 -5.03 31.39 5.59
N LEU A 579 -6.03 30.61 5.17
CA LEU A 579 -6.32 30.35 3.75
C LEU A 579 -6.27 31.63 2.91
N LYS A 580 -5.10 31.84 2.28
CA LYS A 580 -4.73 33.08 1.58
C LYS A 580 -5.89 33.48 0.68
N GLU A 581 -6.55 34.59 1.06
CA GLU A 581 -7.98 34.84 0.83
C GLU A 581 -8.55 34.01 -0.31
N SER A 582 -9.25 32.92 0.07
CA SER A 582 -9.57 31.80 -0.81
C SER A 582 -10.01 32.30 -2.19
N SER A 583 -9.15 32.08 -3.19
CA SER A 583 -9.32 32.50 -4.59
C SER A 583 -10.77 32.35 -5.03
N VAL A 584 -11.28 33.22 -5.91
CA VAL A 584 -12.67 33.17 -6.39
C VAL A 584 -13.03 31.82 -7.02
N ALA A 585 -12.03 31.05 -7.48
CA ALA A 585 -12.17 29.67 -7.96
C ALA A 585 -12.18 28.57 -6.85
N THR A 586 -12.12 28.94 -5.57
CA THR A 586 -12.04 28.00 -4.44
C THR A 586 -13.45 27.55 -4.04
N VAL A 587 -13.88 26.41 -4.61
CA VAL A 587 -15.10 25.74 -4.16
C VAL A 587 -14.92 25.27 -2.72
N LYS A 588 -15.55 25.96 -1.76
CA LYS A 588 -15.63 25.48 -0.38
C LYS A 588 -16.48 24.21 -0.37
N ILE A 589 -15.86 23.07 -0.05
CA ILE A 589 -16.57 21.82 0.24
C ILE A 589 -17.34 22.04 1.56
N ASN A 590 -18.59 22.48 1.43
CA ASN A 590 -19.45 22.94 2.51
C ASN A 590 -20.45 21.86 2.98
N GLY A 591 -20.31 20.62 2.51
CA GLY A 591 -21.23 19.53 2.81
C GLY A 591 -22.65 19.73 2.25
N ALA A 592 -22.89 20.65 1.31
CA ALA A 592 -24.25 20.98 0.84
C ALA A 592 -25.01 19.83 0.14
N ASN A 593 -24.37 18.68 -0.12
CA ASN A 593 -24.97 17.46 -0.63
C ASN A 593 -25.05 16.33 0.43
N TYR A 594 -24.52 16.55 1.64
CA TYR A 594 -24.64 15.60 2.75
C TYR A 594 -26.11 15.51 3.19
N GLY A 595 -26.61 14.28 3.35
CA GLY A 595 -28.02 14.02 3.70
C GLY A 595 -29.03 14.35 2.59
N LYS A 596 -28.59 14.72 1.38
CA LYS A 596 -29.49 14.86 0.22
C LYS A 596 -29.47 13.59 -0.63
N PRO A 597 -30.64 13.09 -1.09
CA PRO A 597 -30.67 12.01 -2.06
C PRO A 597 -30.04 12.44 -3.38
N TYR A 598 -29.36 11.51 -4.04
CA TYR A 598 -28.93 11.63 -5.43
C TYR A 598 -29.40 10.39 -6.20
N PRO A 599 -30.19 10.53 -7.29
CA PRO A 599 -30.70 11.79 -7.85
C PRO A 599 -31.61 12.56 -6.87
N PRO A 600 -31.71 13.89 -6.99
CA PRO A 600 -32.58 14.71 -6.15
C PRO A 600 -34.07 14.37 -6.35
N VAL A 601 -34.89 14.67 -5.34
CA VAL A 601 -36.34 14.43 -5.37
C VAL A 601 -36.98 15.32 -6.42
N GLY A 602 -37.51 14.70 -7.48
CA GLY A 602 -37.95 15.37 -8.71
C GLY A 602 -37.04 15.12 -9.93
N GLY A 603 -36.03 14.25 -9.81
CA GLY A 603 -35.22 13.77 -10.93
C GLY A 603 -34.44 14.89 -11.64
N PHE A 604 -34.25 14.75 -12.95
CA PHE A 604 -33.48 15.70 -13.77
C PHE A 604 -34.03 17.14 -13.69
N ASN A 605 -35.36 17.28 -13.58
CA ASN A 605 -36.05 18.57 -13.42
C ASN A 605 -35.75 19.29 -12.10
N SER A 606 -35.23 18.57 -11.10
CA SER A 606 -34.82 19.12 -9.79
C SER A 606 -33.31 19.40 -9.68
N LEU A 607 -32.53 19.14 -10.74
CA LEU A 607 -31.15 19.61 -10.83
C LEU A 607 -31.12 21.14 -10.99
N PRO A 608 -30.11 21.84 -10.43
CA PRO A 608 -29.90 23.25 -10.74
C PRO A 608 -29.70 23.43 -12.24
N LYS A 609 -30.39 24.41 -12.84
CA LYS A 609 -30.10 24.82 -14.23
C LYS A 609 -28.62 25.23 -14.33
N PRO A 610 -27.94 25.00 -15.48
CA PRO A 610 -26.60 25.52 -15.70
C PRO A 610 -26.53 27.01 -15.37
N ASN A 611 -25.40 27.45 -14.79
CA ASN A 611 -25.17 28.87 -14.55
C ASN A 611 -25.38 29.63 -15.87
N ALA A 612 -26.22 30.67 -15.85
CA ALA A 612 -26.48 31.48 -17.03
C ALA A 612 -25.17 32.06 -17.59
N GLU A 613 -25.06 32.13 -18.92
CA GLU A 613 -23.90 32.73 -19.56
C GLU A 613 -23.70 34.16 -19.05
N ILE A 614 -22.46 34.48 -18.65
CA ILE A 614 -22.11 35.81 -18.15
C ILE A 614 -22.08 36.76 -19.34
N VAL A 615 -23.22 37.40 -19.61
CA VAL A 615 -23.33 38.49 -20.58
C VAL A 615 -22.45 39.64 -20.11
N VAL A 616 -21.26 39.78 -20.70
CA VAL A 616 -20.32 40.86 -20.40
C VAL A 616 -20.87 42.16 -21.00
N VAL A 617 -21.64 42.90 -20.20
CA VAL A 617 -22.08 44.25 -20.53
C VAL A 617 -20.86 45.18 -20.48
N PRO A 618 -20.49 45.88 -21.57
CA PRO A 618 -19.39 46.84 -21.55
C PRO A 618 -19.76 48.02 -20.64
N GLN A 619 -18.97 48.29 -19.61
CA GLN A 619 -19.16 49.50 -18.80
C GLN A 619 -18.74 50.74 -19.61
N MET A 620 -19.60 51.76 -19.59
CA MET A 620 -19.38 53.02 -20.29
C MET A 620 -18.25 53.84 -19.67
N GLU A 621 -17.54 54.60 -20.50
CA GLU A 621 -16.56 55.59 -20.05
C GLU A 621 -17.25 56.68 -19.20
N MET A 622 -16.64 57.07 -18.08
CA MET A 622 -16.98 58.29 -17.36
C MET A 622 -15.90 59.35 -17.56
N GLN A 623 -16.35 60.59 -17.80
CA GLN A 623 -15.50 61.67 -18.30
C GLN A 623 -14.60 62.28 -17.23
N THR A 624 -13.44 62.76 -17.67
CA THR A 624 -12.48 63.52 -16.83
C THR A 624 -13.02 64.89 -16.45
N VAL A 625 -12.89 65.28 -15.18
CA VAL A 625 -13.09 66.66 -14.70
C VAL A 625 -11.78 67.18 -14.12
N ASN A 626 -11.38 68.39 -14.50
CA ASN A 626 -10.08 68.97 -14.16
C ASN A 626 -10.05 69.63 -12.76
N ALA A 627 -8.84 69.74 -12.20
CA ALA A 627 -8.60 70.26 -10.86
C ALA A 627 -8.71 71.80 -10.75
N VAL A 628 -8.97 72.27 -9.53
CA VAL A 628 -8.92 73.69 -9.13
C VAL A 628 -8.02 73.83 -7.90
N ASN A 629 -7.18 74.88 -7.88
CA ASN A 629 -6.25 75.16 -6.79
C ASN A 629 -6.96 75.60 -5.50
N ASN A 630 -6.32 75.35 -4.34
CA ASN A 630 -6.14 76.43 -3.37
C ASN A 630 -4.91 76.25 -2.47
N GLN A 631 -4.46 77.36 -1.88
CA GLN A 631 -3.22 77.48 -1.08
C GLN A 631 -3.54 77.60 0.42
N ASN A 632 -2.63 77.19 1.33
CA ASN A 632 -1.87 78.14 2.20
C ASN A 632 -1.14 77.52 3.42
N SER A 633 -0.12 78.28 3.87
CA SER A 633 0.47 78.35 5.22
C SER A 633 1.35 77.22 5.78
N VAL A 634 2.47 77.62 6.41
CA VAL A 634 3.59 76.82 6.95
C VAL A 634 4.28 77.61 8.10
N VAL A 635 5.22 76.98 8.83
CA VAL A 635 6.24 77.56 9.77
C VAL A 635 5.72 78.26 11.05
N PRO A 636 6.57 78.53 12.09
CA PRO A 636 8.03 78.34 12.24
C PRO A 636 8.41 77.35 13.40
N VAL A 637 9.68 77.05 13.77
CA VAL A 637 11.06 77.42 13.34
C VAL A 637 11.90 76.10 13.21
N GLN A 638 13.25 75.92 13.31
CA GLN A 638 14.44 76.75 13.64
C GLN A 638 15.72 76.31 12.86
N GLN A 639 16.74 77.15 13.00
CA GLN A 639 18.20 77.13 12.73
C GLN A 639 18.97 75.80 12.98
N LYS A 640 19.97 75.34 12.19
CA LYS A 640 21.20 75.91 11.52
C LYS A 640 22.50 75.62 12.33
N PRO A 641 23.75 75.65 11.75
CA PRO A 641 24.16 75.82 10.34
C PRO A 641 25.33 74.89 9.80
N GLN A 642 25.19 74.38 8.56
CA GLN A 642 26.07 74.62 7.38
C GLN A 642 27.62 74.45 7.44
N GLN A 643 28.24 73.61 6.56
CA GLN A 643 29.19 74.05 5.49
C GLN A 643 29.93 72.95 4.62
N VAL A 644 30.23 73.32 3.36
CA VAL A 644 31.38 72.96 2.44
C VAL A 644 31.58 71.53 1.87
N ILE A 645 30.92 71.29 0.71
CA ILE A 645 31.48 71.03 -0.66
C ILE A 645 32.96 70.61 -0.83
N THR A 646 33.25 69.57 -1.66
CA THR A 646 34.06 69.60 -2.92
C THR A 646 34.11 68.23 -3.65
N ASN A 647 34.12 68.22 -4.99
CA ASN A 647 34.24 67.04 -5.87
C ASN A 647 35.59 67.03 -6.64
N GLN A 648 36.15 65.84 -6.97
CA GLN A 648 36.65 65.55 -8.34
C GLN A 648 37.06 64.09 -8.67
N LYS A 649 36.54 63.60 -9.80
CA LYS A 649 37.08 62.66 -10.83
C LYS A 649 38.29 61.74 -10.54
N THR A 650 38.13 60.42 -10.77
CA THR A 650 38.62 59.66 -11.97
C THR A 650 38.36 58.14 -11.84
N ALA A 651 38.62 57.33 -12.88
CA ALA A 651 38.37 55.87 -12.99
C ALA A 651 39.24 55.26 -14.12
N PRO A 652 39.21 53.95 -14.46
CA PRO A 652 38.76 52.71 -13.77
C PRO A 652 39.96 51.70 -13.70
N PRO A 653 39.87 50.35 -13.83
CA PRO A 653 38.80 49.35 -13.59
C PRO A 653 39.23 48.14 -12.68
N ARG A 654 38.28 47.26 -12.30
CA ARG A 654 38.29 45.78 -12.50
C ARG A 654 37.43 44.97 -11.51
N ILE A 655 36.27 44.49 -12.02
CA ILE A 655 35.64 43.15 -11.85
C ILE A 655 35.30 42.58 -10.44
N GLU A 656 34.13 41.91 -10.40
CA GLU A 656 33.59 40.94 -9.42
C GLU A 656 32.96 41.38 -8.07
N SER A 657 31.63 41.56 -8.15
CA SER A 657 30.64 40.68 -7.47
C SER A 657 30.73 40.49 -5.94
N ARG A 658 29.91 41.24 -5.22
CA ARG A 658 29.62 41.03 -3.78
C ARG A 658 28.40 40.16 -3.53
N THR A 659 28.45 39.38 -2.44
CA THR A 659 27.30 38.88 -1.69
C THR A 659 26.78 39.91 -0.66
N ASN A 660 25.69 39.55 0.02
CA ASN A 660 24.95 40.25 1.09
C ASN A 660 23.72 41.05 0.58
N ILE A 661 22.47 40.81 1.03
CA ILE A 661 21.85 40.54 2.37
C ILE A 661 21.40 41.83 3.08
N ASN A 662 20.19 41.76 3.66
CA ASN A 662 19.49 42.69 4.58
C ASN A 662 18.69 43.89 4.02
N ASN A 663 17.36 43.71 4.03
CA ASN A 663 16.38 44.49 4.81
C ASN A 663 16.53 46.01 4.94
N THR A 664 15.51 46.75 4.49
CA THR A 664 14.65 47.48 5.45
C THR A 664 13.24 47.70 4.88
N THR A 665 12.22 47.65 5.73
CA THR A 665 10.81 47.89 5.36
C THR A 665 10.43 49.35 5.59
N SER A 666 9.79 49.99 4.60
CA SER A 666 8.92 51.16 4.80
C SER A 666 7.99 51.32 3.60
N GLN A 667 6.78 51.82 3.84
CA GLN A 667 5.67 51.73 2.89
C GLN A 667 5.76 52.78 1.77
N LYS A 668 5.44 52.37 0.54
CA LYS A 668 4.76 53.21 -0.45
C LYS A 668 3.74 52.37 -1.21
N SER A 669 2.56 52.94 -1.43
CA SER A 669 1.46 52.29 -2.14
C SER A 669 1.74 52.23 -3.65
N MET A 670 1.54 51.06 -4.24
CA MET A 670 1.37 50.90 -5.70
C MET A 670 0.19 49.98 -5.99
N SER A 671 -0.98 50.60 -6.15
CA SER A 671 -2.11 50.01 -6.86
C SER A 671 -1.78 49.92 -8.35
N GLY A 672 -1.71 48.72 -8.91
CA GLY A 672 -1.41 48.52 -10.33
C GLY A 672 -0.53 47.30 -10.62
N VAL A 673 -0.97 46.10 -10.21
CA VAL A 673 -0.37 44.84 -10.70
C VAL A 673 -1.21 44.33 -11.87
N ASN A 674 -0.54 43.91 -12.93
CA ASN A 674 -1.10 43.69 -14.26
C ASN A 674 -1.86 42.34 -14.37
N ASN A 675 -3.13 42.37 -14.80
CA ASN A 675 -3.98 41.19 -14.93
C ASN A 675 -3.58 40.23 -16.09
N GLN A 676 -2.67 40.63 -16.99
CA GLN A 676 -2.28 39.84 -18.17
C GLN A 676 -1.83 38.40 -17.87
N TRP A 677 -1.20 38.14 -16.71
CA TRP A 677 -0.77 36.78 -16.36
C TRP A 677 -1.96 35.85 -16.06
N LEU A 678 -3.03 36.38 -15.48
CA LEU A 678 -4.21 35.60 -15.10
C LEU A 678 -5.05 35.26 -16.33
N SER A 679 -5.22 36.21 -17.25
CA SER A 679 -5.89 35.96 -18.53
C SER A 679 -5.09 34.96 -19.39
N ALA A 680 -3.77 35.10 -19.48
CA ALA A 680 -2.93 34.13 -20.20
C ALA A 680 -3.00 32.72 -19.57
N PHE A 681 -3.05 32.61 -18.23
CA PHE A 681 -3.24 31.33 -17.56
C PHE A 681 -4.63 30.73 -17.84
N GLN A 682 -5.70 31.53 -17.80
CA GLN A 682 -7.06 31.11 -18.13
C GLN A 682 -7.18 30.67 -19.61
N GLU A 683 -6.51 31.37 -20.53
CA GLU A 683 -6.46 31.03 -21.95
C GLU A 683 -5.71 29.72 -22.20
N ILE A 684 -4.58 29.49 -21.51
CA ILE A 684 -3.86 28.20 -21.56
C ILE A 684 -4.73 27.06 -21.01
N GLN A 685 -5.45 27.27 -19.89
CA GLN A 685 -6.36 26.27 -19.33
C GLN A 685 -7.53 25.98 -20.29
N LYS A 686 -8.13 27.01 -20.90
CA LYS A 686 -9.18 26.85 -21.90
C LYS A 686 -8.68 26.07 -23.12
N ASN A 687 -7.56 26.49 -23.71
CA ASN A 687 -6.98 25.81 -24.88
C ASN A 687 -6.61 24.35 -24.58
N THR A 688 -6.20 24.05 -23.34
CA THR A 688 -5.96 22.66 -22.87
C THR A 688 -7.27 21.86 -22.78
N LEU A 689 -8.35 22.46 -22.26
CA LEU A 689 -9.67 21.84 -22.16
C LEU A 689 -10.28 21.60 -23.55
N ASP A 690 -10.21 22.58 -24.45
CA ASP A 690 -10.72 22.49 -25.82
C ASP A 690 -9.93 21.45 -26.64
N ALA A 691 -8.60 21.36 -26.46
CA ALA A 691 -7.79 20.31 -27.06
C ALA A 691 -8.12 18.91 -26.49
N GLN A 692 -8.35 18.79 -25.18
CA GLN A 692 -8.75 17.53 -24.55
C GLN A 692 -10.16 17.09 -24.96
N LYS A 693 -11.09 18.04 -25.14
CA LYS A 693 -12.42 17.80 -25.70
C LYS A 693 -12.32 17.30 -27.15
N SER A 694 -11.58 18.01 -28.00
CA SER A 694 -11.37 17.62 -29.40
C SER A 694 -10.70 16.24 -29.53
N PHE A 695 -9.78 15.90 -28.61
CA PHE A 695 -9.21 14.56 -28.53
C PHE A 695 -10.24 13.48 -28.15
N GLN A 696 -11.13 13.76 -27.18
CA GLN A 696 -12.22 12.83 -26.82
C GLN A 696 -13.26 12.67 -27.94
N GLU A 697 -13.62 13.75 -28.63
CA GLU A 697 -14.50 13.72 -29.80
C GLU A 697 -13.87 12.88 -30.92
N THR A 698 -12.57 13.09 -31.23
CA THR A 698 -11.82 12.30 -32.21
C THR A 698 -11.73 10.82 -31.81
N LEU A 699 -11.57 10.52 -30.52
CA LEU A 699 -11.51 9.14 -30.01
C LEU A 699 -12.88 8.44 -30.11
N ALA A 700 -13.98 9.15 -29.80
CA ALA A 700 -15.34 8.64 -29.95
C ALA A 700 -15.67 8.39 -31.43
N GLU A 701 -15.34 9.33 -32.32
CA GLU A 701 -15.52 9.20 -33.76
C GLU A 701 -14.71 8.02 -34.34
N SER A 702 -13.46 7.87 -33.92
CA SER A 702 -12.62 6.72 -34.31
C SER A 702 -13.15 5.39 -33.75
N HIS A 703 -13.80 5.38 -32.59
CA HIS A 703 -14.41 4.17 -32.03
C HIS A 703 -15.71 3.81 -32.76
N ARG A 704 -16.53 4.81 -33.11
CA ARG A 704 -17.72 4.64 -33.96
C ARG A 704 -17.36 4.06 -35.33
N MET A 705 -16.37 4.65 -36.00
CA MET A 705 -15.83 4.13 -37.27
C MET A 705 -15.32 2.68 -37.16
N PHE A 706 -14.70 2.31 -36.03
CA PHE A 706 -14.27 0.92 -35.78
C PHE A 706 -15.45 -0.04 -35.62
N LEU A 707 -16.50 0.35 -34.88
CA LEU A 707 -17.71 -0.44 -34.70
C LEU A 707 -18.48 -0.60 -36.02
N GLU A 708 -18.68 0.48 -36.78
CA GLU A 708 -19.32 0.47 -38.11
C GLU A 708 -18.55 -0.43 -39.09
N THR A 709 -17.21 -0.32 -39.13
CA THR A 709 -16.35 -1.20 -39.96
C THR A 709 -16.46 -2.66 -39.54
N SER A 710 -16.52 -2.94 -38.23
CA SER A 710 -16.69 -4.30 -37.71
C SER A 710 -18.07 -4.88 -38.05
N GLN A 711 -19.13 -4.08 -37.93
CA GLN A 711 -20.50 -4.46 -38.27
C GLN A 711 -20.64 -4.74 -39.77
N ALA A 712 -20.03 -3.92 -40.63
CA ALA A 712 -19.97 -4.16 -42.07
C ALA A 712 -19.23 -5.47 -42.41
N ALA A 713 -18.12 -5.78 -41.72
CA ALA A 713 -17.41 -7.06 -41.88
C ALA A 713 -18.26 -8.27 -41.48
N PHE A 714 -19.01 -8.18 -40.37
CA PHE A 714 -19.96 -9.23 -39.96
C PHE A 714 -21.14 -9.39 -40.94
N GLN A 715 -21.67 -8.30 -41.50
CA GLN A 715 -22.70 -8.37 -42.55
C GLN A 715 -22.17 -9.03 -43.84
N HIS A 716 -20.91 -8.76 -44.22
CA HIS A 716 -20.27 -9.44 -45.35
C HIS A 716 -20.10 -10.94 -45.09
N LEU A 717 -19.77 -11.33 -43.86
CA LEU A 717 -19.68 -12.73 -43.45
C LEU A 717 -21.06 -13.42 -43.45
N GLY A 718 -22.12 -12.72 -43.03
CA GLY A 718 -23.50 -13.20 -43.09
C GLY A 718 -23.99 -13.45 -44.52
N ASN A 719 -23.72 -12.53 -45.45
CA ASN A 719 -24.11 -12.67 -46.86
C ASN A 719 -23.41 -13.82 -47.59
N LEU A 720 -22.25 -14.28 -47.11
CA LEU A 720 -21.58 -15.49 -47.61
C LEU A 720 -22.28 -16.80 -47.18
N SER A 721 -23.16 -16.77 -46.17
CA SER A 721 -23.91 -17.94 -45.69
C SER A 721 -25.20 -18.21 -46.48
N GLY A 722 -25.53 -17.40 -47.49
CA GLY A 722 -26.83 -17.42 -48.17
C GLY A 722 -26.96 -18.33 -49.40
N ASN A 723 -25.87 -18.96 -49.89
CA ASN A 723 -25.89 -19.74 -51.13
C ASN A 723 -25.12 -21.06 -51.01
N ASN A 724 -25.79 -22.18 -51.30
CA ASN A 724 -25.18 -23.51 -51.31
C ASN A 724 -24.30 -23.73 -52.55
N ALA A 725 -22.98 -23.61 -52.39
CA ALA A 725 -21.99 -24.08 -53.36
C ALA A 725 -20.82 -24.76 -52.65
N SER A 726 -20.54 -26.02 -52.99
CA SER A 726 -19.50 -26.82 -52.35
C SER A 726 -18.10 -26.55 -52.93
N PHE A 727 -17.11 -26.40 -52.05
CA PHE A 727 -15.70 -26.27 -52.41
C PHE A 727 -14.80 -27.24 -51.62
N GLN A 728 -13.67 -27.58 -52.22
CA GLN A 728 -12.78 -28.67 -51.77
C GLN A 728 -11.74 -28.19 -50.74
N ASN A 729 -11.15 -29.15 -50.02
CA ASN A 729 -10.04 -28.90 -49.09
C ASN A 729 -8.83 -28.25 -49.79
N GLY A 730 -8.49 -27.03 -49.37
CA GLY A 730 -7.25 -26.33 -49.73
C GLY A 730 -6.85 -25.34 -48.63
N ALA A 731 -5.62 -25.43 -48.15
CA ALA A 731 -5.13 -24.57 -47.06
C ALA A 731 -4.65 -23.20 -47.58
N PRO A 732 -4.98 -22.08 -46.91
CA PRO A 732 -4.43 -20.77 -47.25
C PRO A 732 -2.91 -20.68 -47.02
N PRO A 733 -2.15 -19.97 -47.87
CA PRO A 733 -0.70 -19.89 -47.75
C PRO A 733 -0.23 -18.88 -46.70
N TYR A 734 0.65 -19.31 -45.79
CA TYR A 734 1.42 -18.42 -44.92
C TYR A 734 2.57 -17.76 -45.70
N LEU A 735 2.66 -16.43 -45.70
CA LEU A 735 3.85 -15.71 -46.16
C LEU A 735 4.74 -15.28 -44.98
N LYS A 736 6.03 -15.60 -45.08
CA LYS A 736 7.03 -15.36 -44.03
C LYS A 736 7.54 -13.92 -44.09
N ALA A 737 7.44 -13.19 -42.97
CA ALA A 737 8.25 -11.98 -42.76
C ALA A 737 9.67 -12.40 -42.36
N ALA A 738 10.64 -12.21 -43.25
CA ALA A 738 12.04 -12.52 -42.99
C ALA A 738 12.79 -11.28 -42.44
N ALA A 739 13.27 -11.36 -41.20
CA ALA A 739 14.16 -10.36 -40.64
C ALA A 739 15.62 -10.70 -40.99
N GLN A 740 16.23 -9.97 -41.93
CA GLN A 740 17.67 -10.04 -42.20
C GLN A 740 18.38 -8.79 -41.67
N ILE A 741 18.92 -8.92 -40.46
CA ILE A 741 19.84 -7.94 -39.87
C ILE A 741 21.09 -7.85 -40.77
N HIS A 742 21.42 -6.63 -41.22
CA HIS A 742 22.69 -6.37 -41.88
C HIS A 742 23.78 -6.19 -40.82
N ALA A 743 24.88 -6.94 -40.95
CA ALA A 743 25.98 -6.92 -40.00
C ALA A 743 26.85 -5.66 -40.15
N VAL A 744 27.36 -5.16 -39.02
CA VAL A 744 28.42 -4.15 -38.97
C VAL A 744 29.75 -4.87 -38.72
N SER A 745 30.74 -4.62 -39.57
CA SER A 745 32.04 -5.30 -39.55
C SER A 745 32.88 -4.92 -38.32
N GLN A 746 33.43 -5.93 -37.63
CA GLN A 746 34.52 -5.74 -36.66
C GLN A 746 35.89 -6.02 -37.31
N PRO A 747 36.98 -5.38 -36.83
CA PRO A 747 38.35 -5.71 -37.25
C PRO A 747 38.79 -7.07 -36.72
N GLN A 748 39.72 -7.72 -37.43
CA GLN A 748 40.11 -9.12 -37.19
C GLN A 748 40.95 -9.32 -35.92
N ALA A 749 40.77 -10.48 -35.28
CA ALA A 749 41.67 -11.04 -34.26
C ALA A 749 42.32 -12.34 -34.77
N VAL A 750 43.41 -12.77 -34.14
CA VAL A 750 44.29 -13.87 -34.59
C VAL A 750 43.87 -15.22 -33.96
N ALA A 751 44.26 -16.32 -34.62
CA ALA A 751 43.76 -17.68 -34.41
C ALA A 751 44.05 -18.34 -33.04
N GLU A 752 43.33 -19.45 -32.80
CA GLU A 752 43.20 -20.19 -31.55
C GLU A 752 44.43 -21.00 -31.10
N ARG A 753 44.39 -21.47 -29.84
CA ARG A 753 44.90 -22.79 -29.45
C ARG A 753 43.89 -23.53 -28.59
N VAL A 754 43.59 -24.77 -28.97
CA VAL A 754 42.67 -25.69 -28.28
C VAL A 754 43.40 -26.46 -27.17
N VAL A 755 42.73 -26.70 -26.04
CA VAL A 755 43.03 -27.78 -25.08
C VAL A 755 41.71 -28.38 -24.59
N GLU A 756 41.54 -29.69 -24.77
CA GLU A 756 40.32 -30.42 -24.37
C GLU A 756 40.28 -30.77 -22.87
N LYS A 757 39.08 -31.00 -22.35
CA LYS A 757 38.84 -31.78 -21.12
C LYS A 757 37.58 -32.67 -21.26
N PRO A 758 37.45 -33.77 -20.49
CA PRO A 758 37.01 -35.04 -21.06
C PRO A 758 35.52 -35.36 -20.88
N GLN A 759 35.05 -36.30 -21.70
CA GLN A 759 33.76 -36.97 -21.55
C GLN A 759 33.69 -37.82 -20.26
N MET A 760 32.50 -37.94 -19.68
CA MET A 760 32.15 -39.01 -18.73
C MET A 760 31.08 -39.92 -19.31
N VAL A 761 31.04 -41.16 -18.81
CA VAL A 761 30.37 -42.29 -19.45
C VAL A 761 28.87 -42.32 -19.15
N GLN A 762 28.05 -42.57 -20.17
CA GLN A 762 26.62 -42.86 -19.98
C GLN A 762 26.43 -44.27 -19.42
N ALA A 763 25.76 -44.38 -18.26
CA ALA A 763 25.30 -45.65 -17.74
C ALA A 763 23.93 -46.01 -18.34
N VAL A 764 23.82 -47.17 -18.98
CA VAL A 764 22.57 -47.69 -19.53
C VAL A 764 21.72 -48.26 -18.39
N VAL A 765 20.43 -47.87 -18.34
CA VAL A 765 19.44 -48.49 -17.44
C VAL A 765 18.41 -49.23 -18.30
N VAL A 766 18.27 -50.52 -18.06
CA VAL A 766 17.32 -51.41 -18.76
C VAL A 766 15.99 -51.43 -18.00
N ALA A 767 14.87 -51.37 -18.73
CA ALA A 767 13.53 -51.43 -18.15
C ALA A 767 13.18 -52.86 -17.66
N PRO A 768 12.77 -53.06 -16.39
CA PRO A 768 12.22 -54.32 -15.92
C PRO A 768 10.78 -54.53 -16.37
N MET A 769 10.38 -55.80 -16.55
CA MET A 769 9.01 -56.19 -16.91
C MET A 769 8.04 -56.08 -15.72
N VAL A 770 6.76 -55.80 -16.03
CA VAL A 770 5.66 -55.92 -15.07
C VAL A 770 5.28 -57.39 -14.89
N VAL A 771 5.07 -57.83 -13.66
CA VAL A 771 4.42 -59.10 -13.30
C VAL A 771 3.29 -58.81 -12.32
N VAL A 772 2.16 -59.50 -12.48
CA VAL A 772 0.86 -59.14 -11.89
C VAL A 772 0.54 -60.02 -10.67
N PRO A 773 0.14 -59.43 -9.51
CA PRO A 773 -0.62 -60.13 -8.48
C PRO A 773 -2.12 -60.03 -8.81
N GLN A 774 -2.82 -61.17 -8.92
CA GLN A 774 -4.27 -61.19 -9.16
C GLN A 774 -5.09 -61.31 -7.85
N VAL A 775 -6.09 -60.43 -7.76
CA VAL A 775 -7.43 -60.64 -7.16
C VAL A 775 -7.51 -61.18 -5.73
N GLN A 776 -7.99 -60.32 -4.84
CA GLN A 776 -9.10 -60.67 -3.95
C GLN A 776 -10.20 -59.62 -4.11
N ALA A 777 -11.48 -60.02 -4.01
CA ALA A 777 -12.58 -59.31 -4.69
C ALA A 777 -13.65 -58.73 -3.75
N ALA A 778 -14.36 -57.74 -4.31
CA ALA A 778 -15.68 -57.24 -3.91
C ALA A 778 -15.85 -56.59 -2.52
N VAL A 779 -15.95 -55.25 -2.54
CA VAL A 779 -16.95 -54.52 -1.76
C VAL A 779 -17.82 -53.76 -2.78
N ALA A 780 -19.13 -53.63 -2.51
CA ALA A 780 -20.09 -53.10 -3.48
C ALA A 780 -19.97 -51.58 -3.70
N ALA A 781 -20.48 -51.11 -4.83
CA ALA A 781 -20.48 -49.69 -5.17
C ALA A 781 -21.43 -48.89 -4.25
N ALA A 782 -20.90 -47.85 -3.61
CA ALA A 782 -21.70 -46.72 -3.18
C ALA A 782 -21.93 -45.79 -4.38
N GLY A 783 -23.14 -45.26 -4.55
CA GLY A 783 -23.44 -44.31 -5.62
C GLY A 783 -22.71 -42.98 -5.36
N ILE A 784 -22.03 -42.46 -6.38
CA ILE A 784 -21.55 -41.07 -6.37
C ILE A 784 -22.79 -40.19 -6.54
N ASP A 785 -23.02 -39.27 -5.61
CA ASP A 785 -24.09 -38.31 -5.77
C ASP A 785 -23.69 -37.24 -6.79
N PHE A 786 -24.31 -37.29 -7.97
CA PHE A 786 -24.11 -36.35 -9.06
C PHE A 786 -24.55 -34.93 -8.69
N GLU A 787 -25.56 -34.79 -7.83
CA GLU A 787 -26.07 -33.52 -7.33
C GLU A 787 -25.03 -32.86 -6.41
N GLU A 788 -24.54 -33.60 -5.41
CA GLU A 788 -23.50 -33.13 -4.52
C GLU A 788 -22.21 -32.75 -5.30
N THR A 789 -21.85 -33.55 -6.31
CA THR A 789 -20.66 -33.33 -7.13
C THR A 789 -20.81 -32.10 -8.03
N LEU A 790 -21.97 -31.92 -8.68
CA LEU A 790 -22.27 -30.75 -9.52
C LEU A 790 -22.21 -29.46 -8.70
N LEU A 791 -22.86 -29.42 -7.54
CA LEU A 791 -22.84 -28.26 -6.64
C LEU A 791 -21.42 -27.96 -6.13
N SER A 792 -20.59 -28.99 -5.87
CA SER A 792 -19.18 -28.80 -5.51
C SER A 792 -18.37 -28.18 -6.65
N ILE A 793 -18.50 -28.69 -7.88
CA ILE A 793 -17.79 -28.15 -9.05
C ILE A 793 -18.22 -26.71 -9.32
N VAL A 794 -19.51 -26.38 -9.22
CA VAL A 794 -19.99 -24.99 -9.38
C VAL A 794 -19.39 -24.10 -8.29
N SER A 795 -19.43 -24.52 -7.02
CA SER A 795 -18.78 -23.82 -5.89
C SER A 795 -17.29 -23.56 -6.18
N ASP A 796 -16.52 -24.58 -6.57
CA ASP A 796 -15.08 -24.47 -6.82
C ASP A 796 -14.71 -23.59 -8.04
N LYS A 797 -15.55 -23.54 -9.08
CA LYS A 797 -15.30 -22.72 -10.28
C LYS A 797 -15.77 -21.26 -10.14
N THR A 798 -16.78 -20.99 -9.32
CA THR A 798 -17.41 -19.66 -9.14
C THR A 798 -16.95 -18.93 -7.89
N GLY A 799 -16.70 -19.66 -6.79
CA GLY A 799 -16.41 -19.10 -5.47
C GLY A 799 -17.64 -18.87 -4.58
N TYR A 800 -18.85 -19.25 -5.01
CA TYR A 800 -20.02 -19.28 -4.13
C TYR A 800 -19.91 -20.41 -3.11
N PRO A 801 -20.24 -20.19 -1.82
CA PRO A 801 -20.38 -21.26 -0.84
C PRO A 801 -21.40 -22.30 -1.32
N LYS A 802 -21.10 -23.60 -1.13
CA LYS A 802 -21.96 -24.73 -1.55
C LYS A 802 -23.35 -24.66 -0.89
N GLU A 803 -23.43 -24.02 0.27
CA GLU A 803 -24.61 -23.84 1.12
C GLU A 803 -25.60 -22.79 0.59
N ILE A 804 -25.23 -21.99 -0.43
CA ILE A 804 -26.13 -21.01 -1.08
C ILE A 804 -26.44 -21.34 -2.54
N LEU A 805 -25.95 -22.46 -3.07
CA LEU A 805 -26.22 -22.93 -4.42
C LEU A 805 -27.42 -23.88 -4.41
N ASP A 806 -28.55 -23.44 -4.96
CA ASP A 806 -29.73 -24.27 -5.19
C ASP A 806 -29.84 -24.70 -6.67
N LEU A 807 -30.44 -25.86 -6.92
CA LEU A 807 -30.61 -26.41 -8.26
C LEU A 807 -31.55 -25.60 -9.16
N SER A 808 -32.54 -24.90 -8.58
CA SER A 808 -33.47 -24.07 -9.36
C SER A 808 -32.87 -22.75 -9.82
N MET A 809 -31.66 -22.41 -9.39
CA MET A 809 -31.01 -21.15 -9.74
C MET A 809 -30.62 -21.09 -11.21
N ASP A 810 -30.95 -19.95 -11.83
CA ASP A 810 -30.55 -19.60 -13.18
C ASP A 810 -29.06 -19.24 -13.23
N LEU A 811 -28.36 -19.83 -14.20
CA LEU A 811 -26.91 -19.77 -14.36
C LEU A 811 -26.41 -18.36 -14.74
N GLU A 812 -27.21 -17.52 -15.40
CA GLU A 812 -26.78 -16.18 -15.84
C GLU A 812 -27.26 -15.08 -14.89
N SER A 813 -28.54 -15.10 -14.57
CA SER A 813 -29.23 -14.05 -13.81
C SER A 813 -29.27 -14.32 -12.29
N GLY A 814 -29.26 -15.59 -11.88
CA GLY A 814 -29.16 -15.98 -10.47
C GLY A 814 -27.70 -16.07 -9.98
N LEU A 815 -26.82 -16.66 -10.79
CA LEU A 815 -25.43 -16.99 -10.41
C LEU A 815 -24.34 -16.25 -11.21
N GLY A 816 -24.67 -15.39 -12.18
CA GLY A 816 -23.67 -14.58 -12.89
C GLY A 816 -22.62 -15.40 -13.68
N ILE A 817 -22.90 -16.66 -14.00
CA ILE A 817 -21.97 -17.59 -14.63
C ILE A 817 -21.97 -17.35 -16.15
N ASP A 818 -20.96 -16.63 -16.61
CA ASP A 818 -20.74 -16.35 -18.03
C ASP A 818 -20.44 -17.62 -18.86
N SER A 819 -20.48 -17.48 -20.18
CA SER A 819 -20.28 -18.58 -21.14
C SER A 819 -18.88 -19.21 -21.10
N ILE A 820 -17.87 -18.53 -20.55
CA ILE A 820 -16.52 -19.10 -20.33
C ILE A 820 -16.55 -19.96 -19.07
N LYS A 821 -17.15 -19.45 -17.98
CA LYS A 821 -17.29 -20.18 -16.71
C LYS A 821 -18.17 -21.41 -16.81
N ARG A 822 -19.25 -21.38 -17.61
CA ARG A 822 -20.02 -22.60 -17.93
C ARG A 822 -19.17 -23.65 -18.63
N VAL A 823 -18.30 -23.26 -19.56
CA VAL A 823 -17.37 -24.20 -20.22
C VAL A 823 -16.32 -24.75 -19.24
N GLU A 824 -15.81 -23.97 -18.28
CA GLU A 824 -14.93 -24.49 -17.21
C GLU A 824 -15.63 -25.49 -16.27
N ILE A 825 -16.90 -25.24 -15.92
CA ILE A 825 -17.73 -26.14 -15.09
C ILE A 825 -18.04 -27.43 -15.85
N LEU A 826 -18.55 -27.33 -17.08
CA LEU A 826 -18.87 -28.48 -17.93
C LEU A 826 -17.64 -29.33 -18.28
N SER A 827 -16.46 -28.72 -18.44
CA SER A 827 -15.21 -29.47 -18.69
C SER A 827 -14.82 -30.31 -17.47
N ALA A 828 -14.90 -29.75 -16.26
CA ALA A 828 -14.62 -30.49 -15.02
C ALA A 828 -15.67 -31.60 -14.79
N LEU A 829 -16.95 -31.33 -15.04
CA LEU A 829 -18.02 -32.33 -14.94
C LEU A 829 -17.82 -33.49 -15.94
N GLN A 830 -17.29 -33.21 -17.13
CA GLN A 830 -16.90 -34.22 -18.13
C GLN A 830 -15.60 -34.96 -17.78
N GLU A 831 -14.75 -34.43 -16.90
CA GLU A 831 -13.58 -35.14 -16.36
C GLU A 831 -14.00 -36.13 -15.27
N GLU A 832 -14.83 -35.71 -14.31
CA GLU A 832 -15.36 -36.55 -13.22
C GLU A 832 -16.40 -37.59 -13.69
N PHE A 833 -17.24 -37.27 -14.70
CA PHE A 833 -18.22 -38.21 -15.27
C PHE A 833 -17.96 -38.50 -16.75
N PRO A 834 -17.05 -39.45 -17.08
CA PRO A 834 -16.68 -39.79 -18.46
C PRO A 834 -17.83 -40.19 -19.39
N ALA A 835 -18.98 -40.63 -18.85
CA ALA A 835 -20.17 -40.96 -19.62
C ALA A 835 -20.77 -39.74 -20.36
N LEU A 836 -20.56 -38.52 -19.87
CA LEU A 836 -21.04 -37.28 -20.51
C LEU A 836 -20.27 -36.90 -21.79
N LYS A 837 -19.18 -37.62 -22.13
CA LYS A 837 -18.32 -37.30 -23.29
C LYS A 837 -18.97 -37.58 -24.65
N SER A 838 -20.11 -38.26 -24.70
CA SER A 838 -20.89 -38.54 -25.92
C SER A 838 -22.06 -37.55 -26.16
N VAL A 839 -22.20 -36.51 -25.34
CA VAL A 839 -23.30 -35.54 -25.42
C VAL A 839 -22.95 -34.35 -26.34
N ASP A 840 -23.91 -33.92 -27.15
CA ASP A 840 -23.81 -32.73 -27.99
C ASP A 840 -23.69 -31.44 -27.15
N LYS A 841 -22.57 -30.75 -27.31
CA LYS A 841 -22.24 -29.52 -26.58
C LYS A 841 -23.24 -28.38 -26.85
N ALA A 842 -23.90 -28.36 -28.00
CA ALA A 842 -24.90 -27.33 -28.32
C ALA A 842 -26.15 -27.43 -27.44
N LYS A 843 -26.51 -28.64 -26.98
CA LYS A 843 -27.70 -28.84 -26.11
C LYS A 843 -27.41 -28.55 -24.64
N LEU A 844 -26.22 -28.90 -24.15
CA LEU A 844 -25.79 -28.57 -22.78
C LEU A 844 -25.57 -27.06 -22.59
N ALA A 845 -25.13 -26.34 -23.63
CA ALA A 845 -24.96 -24.90 -23.59
C ALA A 845 -26.27 -24.08 -23.63
N ALA A 846 -27.40 -24.74 -23.91
CA ALA A 846 -28.73 -24.12 -23.97
C ALA A 846 -29.58 -24.36 -22.71
N MET A 847 -29.01 -25.01 -21.70
CA MET A 847 -29.63 -25.20 -20.37
C MET A 847 -29.31 -23.99 -19.49
N ASN A 848 -30.32 -23.51 -18.78
CA ASN A 848 -30.26 -22.26 -18.00
C ASN A 848 -30.22 -22.52 -16.49
N THR A 849 -30.64 -23.68 -16.00
CA THR A 849 -30.60 -24.03 -14.57
C THR A 849 -29.72 -25.23 -14.27
N LEU A 850 -29.29 -25.38 -13.00
CA LEU A 850 -28.54 -26.55 -12.55
C LEU A 850 -29.40 -27.83 -12.52
N ALA A 851 -30.71 -27.69 -12.27
CA ALA A 851 -31.69 -28.77 -12.33
C ALA A 851 -31.79 -29.41 -13.73
N GLU A 852 -31.80 -28.61 -14.80
CA GLU A 852 -31.84 -29.10 -16.19
C GLU A 852 -30.64 -30.00 -16.53
N ILE A 853 -29.44 -29.63 -16.05
CA ILE A 853 -28.20 -30.40 -16.25
C ILE A 853 -28.25 -31.73 -15.48
N LEU A 854 -28.80 -31.70 -14.25
CA LEU A 854 -28.96 -32.87 -13.39
C LEU A 854 -29.96 -33.88 -13.95
N ASP A 855 -31.13 -33.43 -14.39
CA ASP A 855 -32.17 -34.32 -14.92
C ASP A 855 -31.83 -34.86 -16.31
N PHE A 856 -31.09 -34.09 -17.13
CA PHE A 856 -30.54 -34.62 -18.38
C PHE A 856 -29.56 -35.78 -18.15
N SER A 857 -28.69 -35.71 -17.13
CA SER A 857 -27.80 -36.80 -16.71
C SER A 857 -28.58 -38.03 -16.23
N LYS A 858 -29.60 -37.83 -15.39
CA LYS A 858 -30.49 -38.91 -14.92
C LYS A 858 -31.19 -39.62 -16.08
N SER A 859 -31.57 -38.90 -17.14
CA SER A 859 -32.22 -39.47 -18.34
C SER A 859 -31.33 -40.37 -19.22
N THR A 860 -30.01 -40.36 -19.03
CA THR A 860 -29.05 -41.14 -19.83
C THR A 860 -28.43 -42.34 -19.12
N SER A 861 -28.87 -42.66 -17.89
CA SER A 861 -28.35 -43.78 -17.09
C SER A 861 -29.34 -44.97 -17.00
N PRO A 862 -28.88 -46.24 -17.09
CA PRO A 862 -29.77 -47.41 -17.06
C PRO A 862 -30.24 -47.78 -15.64
N GLN A 863 -31.52 -48.17 -15.53
CA GLN A 863 -32.20 -48.56 -14.28
C GLN A 863 -31.91 -50.02 -13.85
N PRO A 864 -31.74 -50.31 -12.54
CA PRO A 864 -31.71 -51.66 -11.99
C PRO A 864 -33.13 -52.20 -11.66
N VAL A 865 -33.25 -53.53 -11.50
CA VAL A 865 -34.52 -54.23 -11.27
C VAL A 865 -34.72 -54.72 -9.82
N ASN A 866 -35.99 -54.93 -9.43
CA ASN A 866 -36.45 -55.26 -8.08
C ASN A 866 -35.82 -56.51 -7.43
N GLY A 867 -35.62 -56.44 -6.10
CA GLY A 867 -35.34 -57.58 -5.22
C GLY A 867 -35.71 -57.26 -3.76
N VAL A 868 -36.42 -58.17 -3.07
CA VAL A 868 -37.07 -57.89 -1.77
C VAL A 868 -36.30 -58.51 -0.59
N VAL A 869 -36.04 -57.72 0.46
CA VAL A 869 -35.92 -58.19 1.87
C VAL A 869 -36.55 -57.11 2.80
N GLN A 870 -37.02 -57.50 3.98
CA GLN A 870 -37.98 -56.75 4.80
C GLN A 870 -37.37 -55.83 5.87
N GLN A 871 -38.13 -54.80 6.27
CA GLN A 871 -37.92 -54.03 7.50
C GLN A 871 -38.34 -54.83 8.75
N ALA A 872 -37.77 -54.47 9.90
CA ALA A 872 -38.38 -54.67 11.22
C ALA A 872 -38.76 -53.30 11.81
N VAL A 873 -39.89 -53.21 12.52
CA VAL A 873 -40.50 -51.95 12.97
C VAL A 873 -40.47 -51.85 14.49
N VAL A 874 -40.04 -50.71 15.02
CA VAL A 874 -40.37 -50.25 16.38
C VAL A 874 -40.71 -48.76 16.30
N ALA A 875 -41.71 -48.32 17.08
CA ALA A 875 -42.31 -46.98 17.01
C ALA A 875 -42.07 -46.18 18.33
N PRO A 876 -42.72 -45.04 18.62
CA PRO A 876 -42.03 -43.84 19.12
C PRO A 876 -42.00 -43.68 20.65
N VAL A 877 -41.14 -42.76 21.11
CA VAL A 877 -41.14 -42.20 22.48
C VAL A 877 -41.10 -40.66 22.39
N ALA A 878 -41.63 -39.98 23.40
CA ALA A 878 -42.14 -38.60 23.33
C ALA A 878 -41.15 -37.49 23.74
N THR A 879 -41.63 -36.25 23.61
CA THR A 879 -40.98 -35.00 24.03
C THR A 879 -40.76 -34.90 25.54
N SER A 880 -39.89 -33.98 25.97
CA SER A 880 -39.73 -33.54 27.36
C SER A 880 -39.30 -32.07 27.38
N ALA A 881 -39.70 -31.33 28.43
CA ALA A 881 -39.57 -29.87 28.48
C ALA A 881 -38.23 -29.39 29.10
N VAL A 882 -37.74 -28.24 28.63
CA VAL A 882 -36.55 -27.56 29.16
C VAL A 882 -36.92 -26.67 30.36
N SER A 883 -36.03 -26.59 31.35
CA SER A 883 -36.31 -26.04 32.68
C SER A 883 -36.24 -24.50 32.78
N GLU A 884 -36.78 -23.96 33.89
CA GLU A 884 -36.93 -22.51 34.14
C GLU A 884 -35.61 -21.72 34.21
N ASN A 885 -34.45 -22.39 34.40
CA ASN A 885 -33.14 -21.72 34.52
C ASN A 885 -32.44 -21.37 33.19
N PHE A 886 -33.00 -21.74 32.03
CA PHE A 886 -32.33 -21.53 30.73
C PHE A 886 -32.01 -20.05 30.46
N GLN A 887 -32.96 -19.14 30.70
CA GLN A 887 -32.81 -17.70 30.41
C GLN A 887 -31.70 -17.05 31.25
N ASP A 888 -31.67 -17.32 32.56
CA ASP A 888 -30.71 -16.69 33.47
C ASP A 888 -29.28 -17.20 33.24
N THR A 889 -29.16 -18.48 32.86
CA THR A 889 -27.91 -19.10 32.41
C THR A 889 -27.44 -18.53 31.07
N MET A 890 -28.36 -18.29 30.13
CA MET A 890 -28.03 -17.69 28.83
C MET A 890 -27.49 -16.26 28.99
N LEU A 891 -28.15 -15.43 29.80
CA LEU A 891 -27.68 -14.07 30.10
C LEU A 891 -26.33 -14.08 30.84
N GLN A 892 -26.09 -15.05 31.72
CA GLN A 892 -24.79 -15.25 32.37
C GLN A 892 -23.68 -15.58 31.35
N ILE A 893 -23.92 -16.50 30.42
CA ILE A 893 -22.94 -16.88 29.38
C ILE A 893 -22.65 -15.69 28.45
N VAL A 894 -23.66 -14.90 28.06
CA VAL A 894 -23.46 -13.69 27.26
C VAL A 894 -22.61 -12.66 28.04
N ALA A 895 -22.92 -12.42 29.32
CA ALA A 895 -22.14 -11.52 30.18
C ALA A 895 -20.66 -11.96 30.27
N GLU A 896 -20.40 -13.24 30.52
CA GLU A 896 -19.03 -13.78 30.64
C GLU A 896 -18.23 -13.76 29.32
N LYS A 897 -18.89 -13.92 28.17
CA LYS A 897 -18.21 -13.90 26.86
C LYS A 897 -18.02 -12.48 26.29
N THR A 898 -18.87 -11.52 26.65
CA THR A 898 -18.83 -10.14 26.14
C THR A 898 -18.16 -9.16 27.11
N GLY A 899 -18.22 -9.41 28.42
CA GLY A 899 -17.83 -8.47 29.46
C GLY A 899 -18.92 -7.49 29.88
N TYR A 900 -20.13 -7.58 29.34
CA TYR A 900 -21.26 -6.74 29.77
C TYR A 900 -21.81 -7.18 31.14
N PRO A 901 -22.13 -6.23 32.05
CA PRO A 901 -22.90 -6.54 33.26
C PRO A 901 -24.24 -7.20 32.90
N LYS A 902 -24.63 -8.23 33.66
CA LYS A 902 -25.84 -9.02 33.40
C LYS A 902 -27.12 -8.17 33.53
N GLU A 903 -27.04 -7.08 34.29
CA GLU A 903 -28.11 -6.13 34.58
C GLU A 903 -28.45 -5.21 33.39
N ILE A 904 -27.59 -5.13 32.36
CA ILE A 904 -27.82 -4.32 31.14
C ILE A 904 -28.11 -5.15 29.89
N LEU A 905 -28.18 -6.49 30.01
CA LEU A 905 -28.47 -7.39 28.89
C LEU A 905 -29.98 -7.69 28.82
N ASP A 906 -30.68 -6.97 27.94
CA ASP A 906 -32.08 -7.24 27.62
C ASP A 906 -32.24 -8.27 26.48
N LEU A 907 -33.34 -9.02 26.51
CA LEU A 907 -33.65 -10.05 25.51
C LEU A 907 -34.09 -9.51 24.15
N THR A 908 -34.65 -8.30 24.08
CA THR A 908 -35.17 -7.70 22.84
C THR A 908 -34.13 -6.87 22.08
N THR A 909 -32.94 -6.67 22.66
CA THR A 909 -31.86 -5.89 22.05
C THR A 909 -31.16 -6.69 20.95
N ASP A 910 -30.92 -6.04 19.81
CA ASP A 910 -30.22 -6.60 18.65
C ASP A 910 -28.73 -6.84 18.95
N LEU A 911 -28.25 -8.04 18.61
CA LEU A 911 -26.92 -8.52 18.96
C LEU A 911 -25.80 -7.73 18.27
N GLU A 912 -25.94 -7.38 16.98
CA GLU A 912 -24.87 -6.69 16.23
C GLU A 912 -24.97 -5.17 16.31
N SER A 913 -26.17 -4.60 16.17
CA SER A 913 -26.40 -3.15 16.13
C SER A 913 -26.72 -2.53 17.49
N GLY A 914 -27.26 -3.30 18.44
CA GLY A 914 -27.54 -2.85 19.81
C GLY A 914 -26.41 -3.17 20.79
N LEU A 915 -25.84 -4.38 20.72
CA LEU A 915 -24.78 -4.85 21.63
C LEU A 915 -23.38 -4.96 20.98
N GLY A 916 -23.22 -4.68 19.68
CA GLY A 916 -21.90 -4.70 19.03
C GLY A 916 -21.21 -6.08 18.96
N ILE A 917 -21.97 -7.17 19.14
CA ILE A 917 -21.47 -8.55 19.20
C ILE A 917 -21.26 -9.08 17.78
N ASP A 918 -20.01 -9.03 17.31
CA ASP A 918 -19.64 -9.50 15.97
C ASP A 918 -19.91 -11.00 15.74
N SER A 919 -19.89 -11.42 14.48
CA SER A 919 -20.16 -12.81 14.06
C SER A 919 -19.20 -13.87 14.63
N ILE A 920 -17.96 -13.51 15.00
CA ILE A 920 -17.04 -14.44 15.68
C ILE A 920 -17.49 -14.61 17.13
N LYS A 921 -17.80 -13.49 17.81
CA LYS A 921 -18.27 -13.47 19.19
C LYS A 921 -19.64 -14.13 19.34
N ARG A 922 -20.54 -13.96 18.37
CA ARG A 922 -21.84 -14.66 18.26
C ARG A 922 -21.63 -16.18 18.20
N VAL A 923 -20.64 -16.67 17.43
CA VAL A 923 -20.29 -18.10 17.36
C VAL A 923 -19.66 -18.62 18.66
N GLU A 924 -18.82 -17.85 19.36
CA GLU A 924 -18.29 -18.23 20.69
C GLU A 924 -19.41 -18.40 21.74
N ILE A 925 -20.38 -17.47 21.74
CA ILE A 925 -21.55 -17.51 22.64
C ILE A 925 -22.44 -18.70 22.32
N LEU A 926 -22.80 -18.91 21.04
CA LEU A 926 -23.61 -20.04 20.61
C LEU A 926 -22.93 -21.39 20.89
N SER A 927 -21.61 -21.48 20.76
CA SER A 927 -20.85 -22.70 21.08
C SER A 927 -20.92 -23.00 22.59
N ALA A 928 -20.72 -22.00 23.45
CA ALA A 928 -20.85 -22.16 24.90
C ALA A 928 -22.29 -22.53 25.32
N LEU A 929 -23.30 -21.95 24.67
CA LEU A 929 -24.71 -22.34 24.89
C LEU A 929 -24.98 -23.78 24.46
N GLN A 930 -24.43 -24.24 23.34
CA GLN A 930 -24.52 -25.63 22.89
C GLN A 930 -23.75 -26.61 23.80
N GLU A 931 -22.69 -26.17 24.49
CA GLU A 931 -22.00 -26.98 25.50
C GLU A 931 -22.83 -27.16 26.78
N VAL A 932 -23.51 -26.09 27.23
CA VAL A 932 -24.32 -26.08 28.46
C VAL A 932 -25.73 -26.67 28.27
N PHE A 933 -26.33 -26.52 27.09
CA PHE A 933 -27.66 -27.03 26.73
C PHE A 933 -27.56 -27.99 25.53
N PRO A 934 -27.34 -29.31 25.76
CA PRO A 934 -27.10 -30.30 24.71
C PRO A 934 -28.21 -30.41 23.67
N GLU A 935 -29.46 -30.10 24.04
CA GLU A 935 -30.63 -30.03 23.15
C GLU A 935 -30.42 -29.08 21.96
N LEU A 936 -29.60 -28.03 22.12
CA LEU A 936 -29.29 -27.08 21.04
C LEU A 936 -28.30 -27.63 20.00
N LYS A 937 -27.64 -28.78 20.24
CA LYS A 937 -26.64 -29.36 19.32
C LYS A 937 -27.25 -29.92 18.03
N ASN A 938 -28.54 -30.26 18.05
CA ASN A 938 -29.28 -30.77 16.89
C ASN A 938 -29.93 -29.64 16.07
N VAL A 939 -29.70 -28.37 16.41
CA VAL A 939 -30.24 -27.22 15.70
C VAL A 939 -29.31 -26.79 14.58
N ASP A 940 -29.88 -26.57 13.39
CA ASP A 940 -29.21 -26.01 12.23
C ASP A 940 -28.51 -24.68 12.55
N LYS A 941 -27.19 -24.64 12.33
CA LYS A 941 -26.34 -23.48 12.63
C LYS A 941 -26.68 -22.27 11.76
N ALA A 942 -27.20 -22.46 10.55
CA ALA A 942 -27.65 -21.35 9.70
C ALA A 942 -28.86 -20.64 10.32
N LYS A 943 -29.81 -21.41 10.88
CA LYS A 943 -31.01 -20.86 11.55
C LYS A 943 -30.68 -20.15 12.87
N LEU A 944 -29.71 -20.65 13.65
CA LEU A 944 -29.24 -19.94 14.84
C LEU A 944 -28.43 -18.68 14.51
N ALA A 945 -27.65 -18.68 13.43
CA ALA A 945 -26.90 -17.49 13.00
C ALA A 945 -27.82 -16.36 12.50
N ALA A 946 -28.96 -16.70 11.89
CA ALA A 946 -29.96 -15.77 11.38
C ALA A 946 -30.86 -15.13 12.47
N MET A 947 -30.75 -15.56 13.73
CA MET A 947 -31.43 -14.91 14.86
C MET A 947 -30.61 -13.71 15.34
N ASN A 948 -31.27 -12.58 15.56
CA ASN A 948 -30.65 -11.30 15.84
C ASN A 948 -30.88 -10.82 17.27
N THR A 949 -31.84 -11.39 18.01
CA THR A 949 -32.06 -11.09 19.43
C THR A 949 -31.91 -12.33 20.32
N LEU A 950 -31.57 -12.12 21.60
CA LEU A 950 -31.53 -13.21 22.59
C LEU A 950 -32.93 -13.80 22.86
N GLY A 951 -33.98 -12.99 22.69
CA GLY A 951 -35.37 -13.39 22.81
C GLY A 951 -35.83 -14.35 21.71
N GLU A 952 -35.33 -14.22 20.48
CA GLU A 952 -35.57 -15.18 19.40
C GLU A 952 -34.98 -16.56 19.72
N ILE A 953 -33.72 -16.59 20.17
CA ILE A 953 -33.01 -17.82 20.57
C ILE A 953 -33.76 -18.52 21.73
N LEU A 954 -34.22 -17.75 22.72
CA LEU A 954 -35.03 -18.23 23.84
C LEU A 954 -36.43 -18.72 23.44
N SER A 955 -37.05 -18.11 22.42
CA SER A 955 -38.37 -18.51 21.92
C SER A 955 -38.28 -19.80 21.10
N PHE A 956 -37.22 -19.92 20.30
CA PHE A 956 -36.90 -21.11 19.53
C PHE A 956 -36.59 -22.31 20.42
N SER A 957 -35.80 -22.14 21.50
CA SER A 957 -35.53 -23.24 22.44
C SER A 957 -36.78 -23.71 23.21
N LYS A 958 -37.81 -22.86 23.31
CA LYS A 958 -39.14 -23.19 23.86
C LYS A 958 -40.12 -23.73 22.82
N GLY A 959 -39.71 -23.91 21.56
CA GLY A 959 -40.46 -24.63 20.52
C GLY A 959 -41.52 -23.83 19.75
N ASN A 960 -41.64 -22.51 19.98
CA ASN A 960 -42.59 -21.64 19.26
C ASN A 960 -41.86 -20.69 18.31
N ALA A 961 -42.08 -20.85 16.99
CA ALA A 961 -41.55 -19.96 15.98
C ALA A 961 -42.46 -18.74 15.74
N PRO A 962 -41.93 -17.50 15.63
CA PRO A 962 -42.72 -16.33 15.24
C PRO A 962 -43.11 -16.38 13.76
N THR A 963 -44.35 -15.98 13.44
CA THR A 963 -44.81 -15.76 12.06
C THR A 963 -44.49 -14.33 11.62
N SER A 964 -43.77 -14.16 10.51
CA SER A 964 -43.69 -12.89 9.78
C SER A 964 -44.48 -12.98 8.47
N GLN A 965 -45.18 -11.91 8.11
CA GLN A 965 -46.04 -11.85 6.93
C GLN A 965 -45.29 -11.27 5.73
N ALA A 966 -45.32 -11.97 4.60
CA ALA A 966 -45.04 -11.42 3.28
C ALA A 966 -46.24 -11.69 2.37
N ALA A 967 -46.66 -10.70 1.59
CA ALA A 967 -47.83 -10.83 0.72
C ALA A 967 -47.51 -11.67 -0.52
N ALA A 968 -48.43 -12.55 -0.91
CA ALA A 968 -48.29 -13.37 -2.12
C ALA A 968 -48.59 -12.55 -3.39
N PRO A 969 -47.83 -12.72 -4.48
CA PRO A 969 -48.14 -12.11 -5.78
C PRO A 969 -49.40 -12.73 -6.40
N VAL A 970 -50.21 -11.91 -7.05
CA VAL A 970 -51.44 -12.35 -7.73
C VAL A 970 -51.10 -12.89 -9.12
N ALA A 971 -51.55 -14.11 -9.43
CA ALA A 971 -51.43 -14.68 -10.77
C ALA A 971 -52.46 -14.02 -11.72
N ILE A 972 -51.97 -13.41 -12.81
CA ILE A 972 -52.82 -12.85 -13.87
C ILE A 972 -52.90 -13.87 -15.00
N ASN A 973 -54.07 -14.50 -15.17
CA ASN A 973 -54.33 -15.39 -16.31
C ASN A 973 -54.49 -14.57 -17.61
N GLY A 974 -53.96 -15.10 -18.72
CA GLY A 974 -53.95 -14.40 -20.00
C GLY A 974 -55.35 -14.09 -20.55
N SER A 975 -55.55 -12.85 -20.96
CA SER A 975 -56.69 -12.36 -21.75
C SER A 975 -56.25 -11.09 -22.50
N ALA A 976 -56.93 -10.75 -23.60
CA ALA A 976 -56.50 -9.65 -24.47
C ALA A 976 -56.59 -8.29 -23.76
N VAL A 977 -55.44 -7.60 -23.71
CA VAL A 977 -55.23 -6.31 -23.02
C VAL A 977 -55.86 -5.17 -23.83
N SER A 978 -56.64 -4.29 -23.20
CA SER A 978 -57.23 -3.13 -23.91
C SER A 978 -56.24 -1.96 -24.02
N HIS A 979 -56.59 -0.98 -24.85
CA HIS A 979 -55.74 0.19 -25.13
C HIS A 979 -55.44 1.06 -23.89
N GLY A 980 -56.29 1.02 -22.86
CA GLY A 980 -56.04 1.69 -21.58
C GLY A 980 -55.04 0.91 -20.72
N ASP A 981 -55.29 -0.39 -20.56
CA ASP A 981 -54.51 -1.27 -19.69
C ASP A 981 -53.04 -1.35 -20.12
N MET A 982 -52.77 -1.36 -21.42
CA MET A 982 -51.41 -1.43 -21.97
C MET A 982 -50.51 -0.28 -21.50
N LYS A 983 -51.05 0.96 -21.45
CA LYS A 983 -50.31 2.12 -20.93
C LYS A 983 -50.02 1.93 -19.44
N ASP A 984 -51.03 1.58 -18.65
CA ASP A 984 -50.89 1.46 -17.20
C ASP A 984 -49.91 0.35 -16.79
N THR A 985 -49.93 -0.79 -17.48
CA THR A 985 -48.96 -1.89 -17.30
C THR A 985 -47.55 -1.50 -17.76
N MET A 986 -47.40 -0.77 -18.88
CA MET A 986 -46.09 -0.31 -19.35
C MET A 986 -45.43 0.67 -18.37
N MET A 987 -46.20 1.63 -17.83
CA MET A 987 -45.70 2.56 -16.81
C MET A 987 -45.38 1.86 -15.48
N GLN A 988 -46.12 0.80 -15.13
CA GLN A 988 -45.83 -0.03 -13.96
C GLN A 988 -44.50 -0.79 -14.11
N ILE A 989 -44.25 -1.40 -15.27
CA ILE A 989 -42.99 -2.12 -15.54
C ILE A 989 -41.79 -1.15 -15.51
N VAL A 990 -41.92 0.06 -16.05
CA VAL A 990 -40.88 1.08 -15.95
C VAL A 990 -40.65 1.49 -14.50
N ALA A 991 -41.70 1.74 -13.72
CA ALA A 991 -41.61 2.07 -12.29
C ALA A 991 -40.87 0.98 -11.50
N GLU A 992 -41.24 -0.29 -11.68
CA GLU A 992 -40.64 -1.43 -10.99
C GLU A 992 -39.17 -1.68 -11.37
N LYS A 993 -38.81 -1.50 -12.66
CA LYS A 993 -37.42 -1.71 -13.11
C LYS A 993 -36.50 -0.53 -12.80
N THR A 994 -37.02 0.70 -12.66
CA THR A 994 -36.22 1.91 -12.39
C THR A 994 -36.23 2.37 -10.93
N GLY A 995 -37.28 2.03 -10.17
CA GLY A 995 -37.55 2.57 -8.84
C GLY A 995 -38.23 3.95 -8.85
N TYR A 996 -38.64 4.48 -10.01
CA TYR A 996 -39.38 5.75 -10.07
C TYR A 996 -40.86 5.57 -9.67
N PRO A 997 -41.44 6.45 -8.83
CA PRO A 997 -42.88 6.49 -8.60
C PRO A 997 -43.65 6.67 -9.90
N LYS A 998 -44.77 5.94 -10.05
CA LYS A 998 -45.55 5.92 -11.29
C LYS A 998 -46.18 7.29 -11.63
N GLU A 999 -46.33 8.16 -10.62
CA GLU A 999 -46.87 9.51 -10.71
C GLU A 999 -45.91 10.53 -11.34
N ILE A 1000 -44.62 10.20 -11.48
CA ILE A 1000 -43.60 11.09 -12.09
C ILE A 1000 -43.08 10.61 -13.45
N LEU A 1001 -43.61 9.50 -13.96
CA LEU A 1001 -43.32 9.00 -15.30
C LEU A 1001 -44.32 9.60 -16.30
N ASP A 1002 -43.83 10.14 -17.41
CA ASP A 1002 -44.65 10.58 -18.54
C ASP A 1002 -44.17 9.96 -19.85
N LEU A 1003 -45.10 9.77 -20.79
CA LEU A 1003 -44.83 9.07 -22.05
C LEU A 1003 -43.86 9.84 -22.95
N GLU A 1004 -43.96 11.17 -22.98
CA GLU A 1004 -43.16 12.02 -23.87
C GLU A 1004 -41.77 12.37 -23.29
N THR A 1005 -41.40 11.82 -22.13
CA THR A 1005 -40.09 12.08 -21.52
C THR A 1005 -39.01 11.17 -22.12
N ASP A 1006 -37.89 11.79 -22.50
CA ASP A 1006 -36.72 11.09 -23.04
C ASP A 1006 -36.05 10.19 -21.99
N LEU A 1007 -35.80 8.93 -22.35
CA LEU A 1007 -35.34 7.87 -21.45
C LEU A 1007 -33.92 8.13 -20.92
N GLU A 1008 -32.97 8.56 -21.76
CA GLU A 1008 -31.59 8.79 -21.33
C GLU A 1008 -31.36 10.19 -20.76
N SER A 1009 -31.89 11.23 -21.40
CA SER A 1009 -31.64 12.64 -21.05
C SER A 1009 -32.69 13.26 -20.13
N GLY A 1010 -33.91 12.72 -20.11
CA GLY A 1010 -34.98 13.14 -19.20
C GLY A 1010 -35.08 12.28 -17.93
N LEU A 1011 -34.98 10.95 -18.07
CA LEU A 1011 -35.08 9.99 -16.95
C LEU A 1011 -33.73 9.39 -16.51
N GLY A 1012 -32.61 9.64 -17.21
CA GLY A 1012 -31.30 9.14 -16.79
C GLY A 1012 -31.12 7.61 -16.89
N ILE A 1013 -32.00 6.93 -17.65
CA ILE A 1013 -32.01 5.48 -17.81
C ILE A 1013 -30.95 5.09 -18.84
N ASP A 1014 -29.84 4.51 -18.38
CA ASP A 1014 -28.75 4.08 -19.25
C ASP A 1014 -29.15 2.95 -20.22
N SER A 1015 -28.30 2.69 -21.21
CA SER A 1015 -28.53 1.70 -22.25
C SER A 1015 -28.62 0.24 -21.77
N ILE A 1016 -28.10 -0.11 -20.59
CA ILE A 1016 -28.31 -1.43 -19.97
C ILE A 1016 -29.73 -1.49 -19.40
N LYS A 1017 -30.10 -0.48 -18.62
CA LYS A 1017 -31.43 -0.41 -17.98
C LYS A 1017 -32.56 -0.22 -18.99
N ARG A 1018 -32.33 0.49 -20.10
CA ARG A 1018 -33.23 0.59 -21.25
C ARG A 1018 -33.50 -0.79 -21.86
N VAL A 1019 -32.48 -1.64 -21.99
CA VAL A 1019 -32.61 -3.01 -22.52
C VAL A 1019 -33.35 -3.94 -21.55
N GLU A 1020 -33.15 -3.83 -20.23
CA GLU A 1020 -33.95 -4.57 -19.24
C GLU A 1020 -35.44 -4.22 -19.32
N ILE A 1021 -35.77 -2.92 -19.39
CA ILE A 1021 -37.14 -2.41 -19.51
C ILE A 1021 -37.79 -2.91 -20.81
N LEU A 1022 -37.11 -2.75 -21.95
CA LEU A 1022 -37.60 -3.23 -23.25
C LEU A 1022 -37.80 -4.74 -23.28
N SER A 1023 -36.94 -5.52 -22.60
CA SER A 1023 -37.08 -6.98 -22.54
C SER A 1023 -38.30 -7.39 -21.71
N ALA A 1024 -38.54 -6.76 -20.55
CA ALA A 1024 -39.74 -7.00 -19.75
C ALA A 1024 -41.03 -6.58 -20.48
N LEU A 1025 -40.99 -5.48 -21.24
CA LEU A 1025 -42.11 -5.09 -22.12
C LEU A 1025 -42.33 -6.10 -23.25
N GLN A 1026 -41.27 -6.66 -23.85
CA GLN A 1026 -41.38 -7.74 -24.84
C GLN A 1026 -41.94 -9.04 -24.24
N GLU A 1027 -41.71 -9.33 -22.96
CA GLU A 1027 -42.30 -10.49 -22.28
C GLU A 1027 -43.80 -10.34 -22.03
N VAL A 1028 -44.23 -9.16 -21.55
CA VAL A 1028 -45.63 -8.86 -21.22
C VAL A 1028 -46.49 -8.52 -22.45
N PHE A 1029 -45.88 -8.01 -23.52
CA PHE A 1029 -46.55 -7.67 -24.78
C PHE A 1029 -45.97 -8.48 -25.95
N PRO A 1030 -46.49 -9.69 -26.23
CA PRO A 1030 -45.91 -10.62 -27.22
C PRO A 1030 -45.75 -10.03 -28.63
N GLN A 1031 -46.59 -9.08 -29.02
CA GLN A 1031 -46.49 -8.38 -30.30
C GLN A 1031 -45.17 -7.61 -30.49
N LEU A 1032 -44.51 -7.21 -29.41
CA LEU A 1032 -43.19 -6.54 -29.46
C LEU A 1032 -42.02 -7.51 -29.69
N LYS A 1033 -42.20 -8.83 -29.55
CA LYS A 1033 -41.09 -9.82 -29.66
C LYS A 1033 -40.50 -9.92 -31.07
N ASN A 1034 -41.26 -9.55 -32.11
CA ASN A 1034 -40.83 -9.60 -33.51
C ASN A 1034 -40.21 -8.28 -34.01
N VAL A 1035 -40.02 -7.30 -33.12
CA VAL A 1035 -39.45 -5.98 -33.47
C VAL A 1035 -37.94 -6.00 -33.30
N ASP A 1036 -37.22 -5.47 -34.29
CA ASP A 1036 -35.76 -5.30 -34.26
C ASP A 1036 -35.32 -4.50 -33.02
N LYS A 1037 -34.46 -5.11 -32.20
CA LYS A 1037 -33.92 -4.50 -30.98
C LYS A 1037 -33.15 -3.21 -31.26
N ALA A 1038 -32.54 -3.07 -32.44
CA ALA A 1038 -31.88 -1.82 -32.84
C ALA A 1038 -32.88 -0.67 -33.08
N LYS A 1039 -34.08 -0.98 -33.59
CA LYS A 1039 -35.15 0.02 -33.77
C LYS A 1039 -35.81 0.39 -32.44
N LEU A 1040 -36.06 -0.58 -31.56
CA LEU A 1040 -36.58 -0.30 -30.22
C LEU A 1040 -35.58 0.50 -29.35
N ALA A 1041 -34.28 0.22 -29.46
CA ALA A 1041 -33.27 0.98 -28.73
C ALA A 1041 -33.12 2.43 -29.24
N ALA A 1042 -33.42 2.68 -30.51
CA ALA A 1042 -33.38 4.00 -31.14
C ALA A 1042 -34.62 4.87 -30.86
N MET A 1043 -35.70 4.30 -30.31
CA MET A 1043 -36.81 5.05 -29.72
C MET A 1043 -36.35 5.59 -28.36
N ASN A 1044 -36.63 6.87 -28.11
CA ASN A 1044 -36.13 7.59 -26.94
C ASN A 1044 -37.23 7.95 -25.95
N THR A 1045 -38.52 7.89 -26.32
CA THR A 1045 -39.63 8.08 -25.37
C THR A 1045 -40.49 6.82 -25.23
N LEU A 1046 -41.25 6.73 -24.14
CA LEU A 1046 -42.23 5.65 -23.94
C LEU A 1046 -43.45 5.83 -24.87
N GLY A 1047 -43.78 7.08 -25.24
CA GLY A 1047 -44.83 7.41 -26.20
C GLY A 1047 -44.53 6.91 -27.62
N GLU A 1048 -43.27 6.97 -28.05
CA GLU A 1048 -42.82 6.40 -29.33
C GLU A 1048 -43.01 4.88 -29.36
N ILE A 1049 -42.59 4.17 -28.32
CA ILE A 1049 -42.72 2.71 -28.19
C ILE A 1049 -44.19 2.29 -28.16
N LEU A 1050 -45.03 3.00 -27.39
CA LEU A 1050 -46.47 2.74 -27.32
C LEU A 1050 -47.16 3.01 -28.67
N SER A 1051 -46.80 4.10 -29.35
CA SER A 1051 -47.32 4.42 -30.68
C SER A 1051 -46.94 3.36 -31.72
N PHE A 1052 -45.70 2.89 -31.70
CA PHE A 1052 -45.20 1.83 -32.57
C PHE A 1052 -45.90 0.48 -32.32
N SER A 1053 -46.23 0.15 -31.08
CA SER A 1053 -47.00 -1.07 -30.77
C SER A 1053 -48.45 -1.06 -31.29
N ASN A 1054 -48.96 0.11 -31.68
CA ASN A 1054 -50.35 0.34 -32.09
C ASN A 1054 -50.52 0.59 -33.61
N SER A 1055 -49.44 0.69 -34.39
CA SER A 1055 -49.50 0.81 -35.85
C SER A 1055 -49.62 -0.56 -36.52
N SER A 1056 -50.79 -0.86 -37.09
CA SER A 1056 -51.15 -2.18 -37.62
C SER A 1056 -50.41 -2.64 -38.89
N ASP A 1057 -49.74 -1.74 -39.62
CA ASP A 1057 -49.09 -2.05 -40.89
C ASP A 1057 -47.61 -2.42 -40.73
N LEU A 1058 -47.34 -3.73 -40.70
CA LEU A 1058 -45.98 -4.31 -40.67
C LEU A 1058 -45.52 -4.84 -42.05
N THR A 1059 -46.09 -4.34 -43.15
CA THR A 1059 -45.67 -4.70 -44.53
C THR A 1059 -45.70 -3.51 -45.51
N ASP A 1060 -44.49 -3.11 -45.93
CA ASP A 1060 -44.11 -2.53 -47.24
C ASP A 1060 -44.92 -1.37 -47.88
N VAL A 1061 -44.40 -0.15 -47.77
CA VAL A 1061 -44.31 0.84 -48.89
C VAL A 1061 -43.02 1.65 -48.71
N GLY A 1062 -42.30 1.95 -49.81
CA GLY A 1062 -41.06 2.74 -49.78
C GLY A 1062 -41.10 4.10 -50.49
N GLY A 1063 -40.15 4.97 -50.14
CA GLY A 1063 -39.62 6.03 -51.01
C GLY A 1063 -40.14 7.46 -50.79
N VAL A 1064 -39.24 8.37 -50.34
CA VAL A 1064 -39.37 9.82 -50.56
C VAL A 1064 -38.00 10.43 -50.94
N SER A 1065 -37.92 10.89 -52.19
CA SER A 1065 -36.96 11.88 -52.73
C SER A 1065 -35.45 11.56 -52.76
N ALA A 1066 -34.75 12.21 -53.69
CA ALA A 1066 -33.36 11.95 -54.05
C ALA A 1066 -32.60 13.26 -54.36
N VAL A 1067 -31.32 13.13 -54.74
CA VAL A 1067 -30.38 14.21 -55.13
C VAL A 1067 -29.86 14.99 -53.90
N GLN A 1068 -28.55 15.17 -53.69
CA GLN A 1068 -27.47 15.34 -54.67
C GLN A 1068 -26.14 14.65 -54.28
N GLU A 1069 -25.65 13.72 -55.09
CA GLU A 1069 -24.24 13.29 -55.01
C GLU A 1069 -23.31 14.42 -55.48
N LYS A 1070 -22.30 14.75 -54.67
CA LYS A 1070 -21.07 15.39 -55.18
C LYS A 1070 -19.98 14.34 -55.28
N LYS A 1071 -19.68 13.92 -56.51
CA LYS A 1071 -18.56 13.01 -56.83
C LYS A 1071 -17.27 13.51 -56.20
N PHE A 1072 -16.69 12.71 -55.32
CA PHE A 1072 -15.26 12.80 -55.00
C PHE A 1072 -14.47 11.82 -55.86
N LEU A 1073 -13.24 12.22 -56.20
CA LEU A 1073 -12.34 11.47 -57.08
C LEU A 1073 -11.70 10.28 -56.35
N PRO A 1074 -11.31 9.20 -57.07
CA PRO A 1074 -10.81 7.98 -56.44
C PRO A 1074 -9.43 8.17 -55.78
N SER A 1075 -9.35 7.72 -54.52
CA SER A 1075 -8.15 7.17 -53.86
C SER A 1075 -6.78 7.78 -54.23
N GLY A 1076 -6.37 8.85 -53.53
CA GLY A 1076 -4.97 9.26 -53.44
C GLY A 1076 -4.27 8.65 -52.21
N ASN A 1077 -3.07 8.08 -52.39
CA ASN A 1077 -2.31 7.46 -51.30
C ASN A 1077 -1.90 8.48 -50.23
N ILE A 1078 -2.23 8.23 -48.96
CA ILE A 1078 -1.72 9.00 -47.83
C ILE A 1078 -0.27 8.58 -47.55
N PHE A 1079 0.69 9.38 -47.99
CA PHE A 1079 2.10 9.21 -47.64
C PHE A 1079 2.36 9.70 -46.20
N ARG A 1080 3.07 8.88 -45.42
CA ARG A 1080 3.39 9.14 -44.02
C ARG A 1080 4.76 9.79 -43.91
N TYR A 1081 4.81 11.10 -43.62
CA TYR A 1081 6.06 11.80 -43.35
C TYR A 1081 6.59 11.43 -41.95
N ILE A 1082 7.89 11.16 -41.85
CA ILE A 1082 8.57 10.88 -40.58
C ILE A 1082 9.42 12.10 -40.22
N VAL A 1083 8.91 12.95 -39.33
CA VAL A 1083 9.67 14.07 -38.78
C VAL A 1083 10.73 13.52 -37.83
N SER A 1084 11.99 13.59 -38.25
CA SER A 1084 13.15 13.18 -37.44
C SER A 1084 13.98 14.39 -37.04
N ARG A 1085 14.32 14.49 -35.75
CA ARG A 1085 15.04 15.66 -35.21
C ARG A 1085 16.54 15.47 -35.34
N ALA A 1086 17.13 16.00 -36.41
CA ALA A 1086 18.58 16.13 -36.52
C ALA A 1086 19.12 17.23 -35.58
N PRO A 1087 20.25 17.03 -34.88
CA PRO A 1087 20.89 18.09 -34.12
C PRO A 1087 21.63 19.06 -35.04
N ILE A 1088 21.32 20.35 -34.92
CA ILE A 1088 22.13 21.44 -35.47
C ILE A 1088 23.12 21.86 -34.37
N ALA A 1089 24.38 22.11 -34.72
CA ALA A 1089 25.39 22.58 -33.77
C ALA A 1089 25.04 23.97 -33.21
N ASP A 1090 25.35 24.21 -31.93
CA ASP A 1090 24.96 25.43 -31.21
C ASP A 1090 25.43 26.72 -31.92
N ASN A 1091 24.46 27.43 -32.51
CA ASN A 1091 24.65 28.74 -33.13
C ASN A 1091 23.66 29.81 -32.61
N GLY A 1092 22.85 29.49 -31.60
CA GLY A 1092 22.12 30.47 -30.79
C GLY A 1092 20.89 31.16 -31.41
N PHE A 1093 20.46 30.79 -32.62
CA PHE A 1093 19.34 31.46 -33.31
C PHE A 1093 18.22 30.49 -33.71
N GLY A 1094 17.30 30.23 -32.78
CA GLY A 1094 16.03 29.53 -33.08
C GLY A 1094 14.89 30.51 -33.41
N TYR A 1095 14.32 30.42 -34.62
CA TYR A 1095 13.03 30.99 -35.05
C TYR A 1095 12.75 32.51 -34.90
N THR A 1096 13.62 33.30 -34.28
CA THR A 1096 13.35 34.72 -33.92
C THR A 1096 13.80 35.76 -34.96
N SER A 1097 14.37 35.34 -36.10
CA SER A 1097 15.01 36.23 -37.07
C SER A 1097 14.16 36.60 -38.29
N TRP A 1098 13.07 35.88 -38.59
CA TRP A 1098 12.15 36.23 -39.68
C TRP A 1098 11.31 37.45 -39.29
N LYS A 1099 11.35 38.51 -40.11
CA LYS A 1099 10.57 39.73 -39.90
C LYS A 1099 9.35 39.73 -40.82
N LYS A 1100 8.21 40.22 -40.32
CA LYS A 1100 6.88 40.23 -40.97
C LYS A 1100 6.74 41.00 -42.30
N ALA A 1101 7.85 41.42 -42.90
CA ALA A 1101 7.94 42.08 -44.20
C ALA A 1101 8.78 41.28 -45.23
N ASP A 1102 9.49 40.24 -44.79
CA ASP A 1102 10.35 39.41 -45.63
C ASP A 1102 9.51 38.30 -46.31
N ILE A 1103 9.43 38.33 -47.64
CA ILE A 1103 8.60 37.37 -48.41
C ILE A 1103 9.20 35.96 -48.32
N LEU A 1104 8.38 35.03 -47.83
CA LEU A 1104 8.68 33.59 -47.75
C LEU A 1104 8.23 32.90 -49.06
N TYR A 1105 9.13 32.16 -49.70
CA TYR A 1105 8.80 31.40 -50.92
C TYR A 1105 8.62 29.92 -50.59
N ILE A 1106 7.65 29.26 -51.22
CA ILE A 1106 7.41 27.82 -51.07
C ILE A 1106 7.58 27.19 -52.46
N LEU A 1107 8.43 26.17 -52.59
CA LEU A 1107 8.54 25.42 -53.84
C LEU A 1107 7.28 24.55 -54.04
N GLU A 1108 6.65 24.69 -55.20
CA GLU A 1108 5.52 23.85 -55.63
C GLU A 1108 5.97 22.37 -55.69
N ASP A 1109 5.19 21.49 -55.07
CA ASP A 1109 5.53 20.08 -54.82
C ASP A 1109 4.85 19.09 -55.77
N ASP A 1110 4.08 19.59 -56.75
CA ASP A 1110 3.16 18.87 -57.65
C ASP A 1110 2.05 18.02 -56.97
N LEU A 1111 2.16 17.74 -55.67
CA LEU A 1111 1.18 17.02 -54.85
C LEU A 1111 0.21 17.96 -54.11
N GLY A 1112 0.45 19.28 -54.16
CA GLY A 1112 -0.46 20.32 -53.66
C GLY A 1112 -0.29 20.69 -52.19
N VAL A 1113 0.70 20.13 -51.49
CA VAL A 1113 1.02 20.50 -50.10
C VAL A 1113 1.51 21.94 -50.02
N ALA A 1114 2.24 22.43 -51.04
CA ALA A 1114 2.69 23.82 -51.13
C ALA A 1114 1.52 24.81 -51.06
N LYS A 1115 0.44 24.55 -51.82
CA LYS A 1115 -0.79 25.38 -51.80
C LYS A 1115 -1.59 25.27 -50.50
N GLN A 1116 -1.54 24.14 -49.80
CA GLN A 1116 -2.14 24.05 -48.46
C GLN A 1116 -1.34 24.82 -47.40
N LEU A 1117 0.00 24.76 -47.46
CA LEU A 1117 0.87 25.55 -46.60
C LEU A 1117 0.71 27.05 -46.85
N GLU A 1118 0.64 27.49 -48.10
CA GLU A 1118 0.34 28.88 -48.47
C GLU A 1118 -0.96 29.38 -47.83
N LYS A 1119 -2.00 28.55 -47.84
CA LYS A 1119 -3.31 28.86 -47.25
C LYS A 1119 -3.27 28.86 -45.71
N LEU A 1120 -2.49 27.99 -45.09
CA LEU A 1120 -2.26 27.95 -43.63
C LEU A 1120 -1.47 29.17 -43.12
N PHE A 1121 -0.38 29.53 -43.78
CA PHE A 1121 0.35 30.77 -43.49
C PHE A 1121 -0.51 32.01 -43.75
N GLY A 1122 -1.33 31.99 -44.81
CA GLY A 1122 -2.36 33.00 -45.09
C GLY A 1122 -3.34 33.21 -43.94
N ALA A 1123 -3.76 32.12 -43.26
CA ALA A 1123 -4.70 32.19 -42.14
C ALA A 1123 -4.11 32.86 -40.88
N ILE A 1124 -2.78 32.83 -40.69
CA ILE A 1124 -2.08 33.57 -39.61
C ILE A 1124 -1.60 34.98 -40.04
N GLY A 1125 -2.03 35.42 -41.24
CA GLY A 1125 -1.75 36.76 -41.76
C GLY A 1125 -0.40 36.93 -42.44
N GLU A 1126 0.33 35.84 -42.68
CA GLU A 1126 1.55 35.84 -43.48
C GLU A 1126 1.23 35.65 -44.96
N LYS A 1127 2.09 36.16 -45.85
CA LYS A 1127 1.88 36.08 -47.30
C LYS A 1127 3.06 35.43 -48.01
N PRO A 1128 3.27 34.10 -47.83
CA PRO A 1128 4.20 33.39 -48.68
C PRO A 1128 3.71 33.36 -50.13
N LYS A 1129 4.59 32.93 -51.04
CA LYS A 1129 4.24 32.63 -52.43
C LYS A 1129 4.69 31.24 -52.82
N VAL A 1130 3.76 30.43 -53.31
CA VAL A 1130 4.07 29.18 -54.02
C VAL A 1130 4.65 29.53 -55.39
N VAL A 1131 5.81 28.95 -55.71
CA VAL A 1131 6.49 29.13 -56.99
C VAL A 1131 7.07 27.79 -57.46
N SER A 1132 6.97 27.49 -58.75
CA SER A 1132 7.60 26.31 -59.36
C SER A 1132 9.10 26.52 -59.67
N ILE A 1133 9.56 27.77 -59.67
CA ILE A 1133 10.98 28.16 -59.81
C ILE A 1133 11.23 29.35 -58.87
N LEU A 1134 12.31 29.29 -58.08
CA LEU A 1134 12.69 30.36 -57.16
C LEU A 1134 13.26 31.59 -57.90
N PRO A 1135 12.83 32.82 -57.57
CA PRO A 1135 13.51 34.03 -58.03
C PRO A 1135 14.82 34.26 -57.27
N GLU A 1136 15.84 34.83 -57.92
CA GLU A 1136 17.16 35.13 -57.33
C GLU A 1136 17.11 36.07 -56.11
N SER A 1137 15.99 36.78 -55.91
CA SER A 1137 15.72 37.65 -54.75
C SER A 1137 15.08 36.93 -53.54
N ALA A 1138 14.86 35.61 -53.60
CA ALA A 1138 14.22 34.84 -52.54
C ALA A 1138 15.13 34.70 -51.29
N ALA A 1139 14.87 35.50 -50.25
CA ALA A 1139 15.66 35.47 -49.02
C ALA A 1139 15.34 34.28 -48.10
N TYR A 1140 14.10 33.77 -48.11
CA TYR A 1140 13.65 32.67 -47.24
C TYR A 1140 12.81 31.68 -48.05
N VAL A 1141 13.10 30.38 -47.90
CA VAL A 1141 12.48 29.32 -48.72
C VAL A 1141 12.06 28.12 -47.88
N ILE A 1142 10.85 27.61 -48.12
CA ILE A 1142 10.43 26.24 -47.77
C ILE A 1142 10.61 25.36 -49.01
N ASN A 1143 11.43 24.31 -48.90
CA ASN A 1143 11.56 23.30 -49.95
C ASN A 1143 10.87 22.00 -49.54
N LEU A 1144 9.95 21.52 -50.37
CA LEU A 1144 9.15 20.31 -50.15
C LEU A 1144 9.59 19.14 -51.06
N ILE A 1145 10.56 19.36 -51.95
CA ILE A 1145 11.03 18.36 -52.92
C ILE A 1145 12.27 17.63 -52.35
N GLN A 1146 12.21 16.30 -52.28
CA GLN A 1146 13.35 15.48 -51.85
C GLN A 1146 14.57 15.66 -52.76
N ASN A 1147 15.76 15.79 -52.15
CA ASN A 1147 17.04 16.12 -52.80
C ASN A 1147 17.41 15.28 -54.05
N ASN A 1148 16.89 14.05 -54.20
CA ASN A 1148 17.20 13.19 -55.36
C ASN A 1148 16.41 13.53 -56.65
N GLN A 1149 15.41 14.43 -56.62
CA GLN A 1149 14.73 14.90 -57.85
C GLN A 1149 15.37 16.14 -58.50
N ILE A 1150 16.40 16.76 -57.89
CA ILE A 1150 17.00 18.03 -58.36
C ILE A 1150 17.44 17.98 -59.84
N ASN A 1151 17.88 16.82 -60.34
CA ASN A 1151 18.31 16.65 -61.74
C ASN A 1151 17.17 16.72 -62.79
N LYS A 1152 15.88 16.77 -62.41
CA LYS A 1152 14.79 16.97 -63.38
C LYS A 1152 14.60 18.42 -63.84
N PHE A 1153 15.04 19.40 -63.05
CA PHE A 1153 14.86 20.82 -63.37
C PHE A 1153 15.89 21.37 -64.38
N SER A 1154 16.88 20.55 -64.80
CA SER A 1154 17.90 20.92 -65.79
C SER A 1154 17.68 20.25 -67.16
N SER A 1155 16.56 20.54 -67.83
CA SER A 1155 16.21 19.98 -69.15
C SER A 1155 16.23 21.00 -70.31
N HIS A 1156 17.04 22.07 -70.20
CA HIS A 1156 17.53 22.84 -71.35
C HIS A 1156 19.07 22.77 -71.44
N LYS A 1157 19.59 22.70 -72.67
CA LYS A 1157 20.97 22.25 -72.96
C LYS A 1157 22.01 23.37 -72.89
N LYS A 1158 23.24 23.01 -72.44
CA LYS A 1158 24.51 23.78 -72.49
C LYS A 1158 24.51 25.08 -71.66
N ARG A 1159 25.00 25.07 -70.42
CA ARG A 1159 26.45 25.09 -70.13
C ARG A 1159 26.77 24.79 -68.65
N ASP A 1160 27.98 24.24 -68.46
CA ASP A 1160 28.89 24.31 -67.31
C ASP A 1160 28.44 23.95 -65.87
N LYS A 1161 29.35 23.25 -65.18
CA LYS A 1161 29.16 22.49 -63.93
C LYS A 1161 29.12 23.33 -62.64
N GLN A 1162 28.67 24.59 -62.69
CA GLN A 1162 28.93 25.56 -61.60
C GLN A 1162 27.70 26.32 -61.07
N LEU A 1163 26.48 25.98 -61.51
CA LEU A 1163 25.24 26.69 -61.17
C LEU A 1163 24.35 26.05 -60.08
N SER A 1164 24.61 24.80 -59.68
CA SER A 1164 23.81 24.12 -58.65
C SER A 1164 24.09 24.58 -57.21
N LEU A 1165 25.17 25.35 -56.98
CA LEU A 1165 25.51 25.92 -55.68
C LEU A 1165 25.19 27.42 -55.58
N SER A 1166 25.20 28.15 -56.71
CA SER A 1166 25.01 29.61 -56.71
C SER A 1166 23.58 30.04 -56.39
N LEU A 1167 22.56 29.29 -56.84
CA LEU A 1167 21.16 29.62 -56.53
C LEU A 1167 20.83 29.46 -55.03
N PHE A 1168 21.54 28.58 -54.33
CA PHE A 1168 21.44 28.44 -52.86
C PHE A 1168 22.23 29.49 -52.09
N LEU A 1169 23.21 30.17 -52.70
CA LEU A 1169 24.07 31.17 -52.03
C LEU A 1169 23.43 32.56 -51.88
N GLN A 1170 22.25 32.80 -52.46
CA GLN A 1170 21.46 34.03 -52.22
C GLN A 1170 20.32 33.84 -51.20
N VAL A 1171 19.94 32.59 -50.90
CA VAL A 1171 18.90 32.30 -49.90
C VAL A 1171 19.50 32.35 -48.50
N LYS A 1172 18.98 33.23 -47.63
CA LYS A 1172 19.53 33.46 -46.28
C LYS A 1172 19.17 32.35 -45.29
N SER A 1173 18.00 31.74 -45.43
CA SER A 1173 17.59 30.55 -44.66
C SER A 1173 16.67 29.64 -45.48
N VAL A 1174 16.90 28.34 -45.38
CA VAL A 1174 16.06 27.29 -45.97
C VAL A 1174 15.45 26.46 -44.84
N ILE A 1175 14.14 26.26 -44.89
CA ILE A 1175 13.41 25.36 -43.99
C ILE A 1175 13.04 24.11 -44.79
N CYS A 1176 13.58 22.96 -44.37
CA CYS A 1176 13.12 21.65 -44.80
C CYS A 1176 12.11 21.13 -43.77
N LEU A 1177 11.02 20.52 -44.25
CA LEU A 1177 9.95 19.87 -43.47
C LEU A 1177 9.90 18.37 -43.77
#